data_AF-A0A9P2LCZ1-F1
#
_entry.id   AF-A0A9P2LCZ1-F1
#
_cell.length_a   1.000
_cell.length_b   1.000
_cell.length_c   1.000
_cell.angle_alpha   90.00
_cell.angle_beta   90.00
_cell.angle_gamma   90.00
#
_symmetry.space_group_name_H-M   'P 1'
#
loop_
_entity.id
_entity.type
_entity.pdbx_description
1 polymer ?
#
loop_
_entity_poly.entity_id
_entity_poly.type
_entity_poly.pdbx_seq_one_letter_code
_entity_poly.pdbx_strand_id
1 'polypeptide(L)'
;MSNFNKTLSKRLRLNHAYGQLIALIIVPIMILTCVGAFLVLTETSRSAKQQQLHHASAILARYNQIAKDLYTLVELQPDEYDHAQHIMQSMFSEKNLKRAALIDSNGQTYLSIGYRDNRYWPNFTQNNNFFGPISYNHNNIYGVRIIDTAGKPPVWLLIEMDNQPLELARYRILIALVITGLMTLLLLLLCLNFYSRRWIAPMYEIRMQLQRLNADTLDQHIVINSSGELRLLQRDIANVVKRLHFSFLELKEHTEQTEEDLRRTLDTLEVQNITYRQARDQAISSNQAKSVFLANISHELRTPLNSIDGFIHLLLRQQNLSNEQNLYLQTIRKSSAHLLALINDVLDFSKIDAGKLELETAPFDLEEAVFDVMDMLSPLAAQKHIAMAFYYADNIPQQVIGDALRFKQILTNLISNAIKFTPDGEIIVRVRMEHDDIGQCLLHFSVQDSGIGLSGTDRKKLFESFSQGDASVTRQFGGTGLGLAISKQLVHLMHGQIGFEDNQERAPTEKGSTFWFTAQFAVDEEHEIEHPHFEHLQVVSYLAHPATASVLRYYLENYQVPHIETQSILDLFSRLKHLDQKDNTWLIVDHSGDTEALLKEIRSRYQGNLAVYGYQMTLEPNMLTEYRARPLYQPLSRSGLIQLLSDQPIFEEEQQDFNGQGLHILAVDDHLPNLIVLEALLGELNVKTTKALSGQEALNIIQERIDQKLKPFDLVFMDIQMPVMSGIDTTRAIRSLESTLDGEMQLPIIALTAHALADEKQKLLKVGMNDYVTKPIQMEQIIQILTQWTKNNFTAQNLAKDHHVVAEALDPEILNWQQSLQLAANKEDLAQDLLKMLVDSFPTELEEMQQLIELEDFPQLEHVLHRLYGATRYVGTPKLQQVTGDFEQFISTLRKERRRADDGFIEEVMRRFDELGLVIKEVESAAHQILVIPD
;
A
#
# COMPACT_ATOMS: atom_id res chain seq x y z
N MET A 1 9.18 -83.87 41.98
CA MET A 1 8.58 -84.21 40.67
C MET A 1 8.27 -83.02 39.74
N SER A 2 8.42 -81.74 40.16
CA SER A 2 8.06 -80.56 39.31
C SER A 2 9.12 -80.18 38.25
N ASN A 3 10.42 -80.32 38.52
CA ASN A 3 11.47 -79.88 37.59
C ASN A 3 11.74 -80.83 36.40
N PHE A 4 11.35 -82.10 36.50
CA PHE A 4 11.54 -83.06 35.40
C PHE A 4 10.51 -82.85 34.26
N ASN A 5 9.33 -82.32 34.59
CA ASN A 5 8.25 -82.10 33.63
C ASN A 5 8.51 -80.87 32.73
N LYS A 6 9.16 -79.82 33.28
CA LYS A 6 9.47 -78.58 32.53
C LYS A 6 10.61 -78.75 31.53
N THR A 7 11.60 -79.59 31.82
CA THR A 7 12.74 -79.83 30.91
C THR A 7 12.36 -80.77 29.77
N LEU A 8 11.47 -81.74 30.02
CA LEU A 8 10.94 -82.61 28.97
C LEU A 8 10.01 -81.84 28.01
N SER A 9 9.11 -80.99 28.53
CA SER A 9 8.18 -80.23 27.69
C SER A 9 8.86 -79.22 26.77
N LYS A 10 9.96 -78.60 27.24
CA LYS A 10 10.80 -77.69 26.44
C LYS A 10 11.57 -78.43 25.33
N ARG A 11 12.07 -79.64 25.60
CA ARG A 11 12.78 -80.46 24.58
C ARG A 11 11.85 -81.06 23.53
N LEU A 12 10.62 -81.40 23.90
CA LEU A 12 9.59 -81.96 22.99
C LEU A 12 8.76 -80.88 22.25
N ARG A 13 9.03 -79.58 22.46
CA ARG A 13 8.28 -78.46 21.86
C ARG A 13 6.75 -78.62 22.01
N LEU A 14 6.28 -79.01 23.20
CA LEU A 14 4.84 -79.21 23.49
C LEU A 14 4.00 -77.91 23.51
N ASN A 15 4.61 -76.75 23.22
CA ASN A 15 3.88 -75.47 23.08
C ASN A 15 3.34 -75.26 21.66
N HIS A 16 3.76 -76.05 20.67
CA HIS A 16 3.15 -76.04 19.35
C HIS A 16 2.04 -77.10 19.30
N ALA A 17 0.94 -76.78 18.59
CA ALA A 17 -0.15 -77.71 18.32
C ALA A 17 0.36 -79.07 17.79
N TYR A 18 1.49 -79.05 17.09
CA TYR A 18 2.25 -80.21 16.63
C TYR A 18 2.75 -81.13 17.75
N GLY A 19 3.45 -80.58 18.74
CA GLY A 19 3.96 -81.34 19.88
C GLY A 19 2.81 -81.88 20.73
N GLN A 20 1.72 -81.11 20.84
CA GLN A 20 0.52 -81.50 21.59
C GLN A 20 -0.22 -82.66 20.91
N LEU A 21 -0.43 -82.61 19.59
CA LEU A 21 -1.09 -83.69 18.85
C LEU A 21 -0.28 -85.00 18.89
N ILE A 22 1.04 -84.89 18.71
CA ILE A 22 1.97 -86.03 18.80
C ILE A 22 1.95 -86.63 20.21
N ALA A 23 2.00 -85.79 21.25
CA ALA A 23 1.92 -86.26 22.63
C ALA A 23 0.56 -86.90 22.95
N LEU A 24 -0.54 -86.33 22.45
CA LEU A 24 -1.90 -86.84 22.67
C LEU A 24 -2.10 -88.26 22.10
N ILE A 25 -1.47 -88.56 20.95
CA ILE A 25 -1.67 -89.85 20.26
C ILE A 25 -0.62 -90.88 20.69
N ILE A 26 0.66 -90.49 20.76
CA ILE A 26 1.77 -91.45 20.96
C ILE A 26 1.88 -91.89 22.43
N VAL A 27 1.69 -90.98 23.38
CA VAL A 27 1.91 -91.28 24.80
C VAL A 27 0.91 -92.33 25.33
N PRO A 28 -0.41 -92.24 25.06
CA PRO A 28 -1.35 -93.27 25.51
C PRO A 28 -1.07 -94.65 24.90
N ILE A 29 -0.72 -94.69 23.61
CA ILE A 29 -0.40 -95.94 22.91
C ILE A 29 0.85 -96.57 23.51
N MET A 30 1.91 -95.79 23.77
CA MET A 30 3.15 -96.31 24.37
C MET A 30 2.89 -96.87 25.77
N ILE A 31 2.13 -96.16 26.61
CA ILE A 31 1.77 -96.61 27.97
C ILE A 31 1.00 -97.93 27.89
N LEU A 32 -0.01 -98.03 27.02
CA LEU A 32 -0.83 -99.24 26.86
C LEU A 32 0.02 -100.45 26.43
N THR A 33 0.92 -100.27 25.46
CA THR A 33 1.79 -101.33 24.95
C THR A 33 2.78 -101.81 26.01
N CYS A 34 3.37 -100.90 26.80
CA CYS A 34 4.28 -101.27 27.89
C CYS A 34 3.57 -102.05 29.00
N VAL A 35 2.38 -101.61 29.42
CA VAL A 35 1.58 -102.32 30.43
C VAL A 35 1.16 -103.70 29.91
N GLY A 36 0.71 -103.79 28.66
CA GLY A 36 0.35 -105.06 28.02
C GLY A 36 1.51 -106.05 27.95
N ALA A 37 2.69 -105.60 27.52
CA ALA A 37 3.88 -106.44 27.44
C ALA A 37 4.31 -106.98 28.82
N PHE A 38 4.26 -106.12 29.86
CA PHE A 38 4.56 -106.52 31.23
C PHE A 38 3.59 -107.61 31.73
N LEU A 39 2.29 -107.42 31.54
CA LEU A 39 1.28 -108.40 31.93
C LEU A 39 1.51 -109.77 31.25
N VAL A 40 1.72 -109.78 29.93
CA VAL A 40 1.95 -111.01 29.16
C VAL A 40 3.19 -111.76 29.66
N LEU A 41 4.31 -111.07 29.91
CA LEU A 41 5.53 -111.69 30.43
C LEU A 41 5.33 -112.31 31.82
N THR A 42 4.63 -111.60 32.71
CA THR A 42 4.39 -112.09 34.07
C THR A 42 3.47 -113.32 34.08
N GLU A 43 2.40 -113.31 33.29
CA GLU A 43 1.40 -114.38 33.29
C GLU A 43 1.94 -115.66 32.63
N THR A 44 2.64 -115.50 31.50
CA THR A 44 3.24 -116.64 30.78
C THR A 44 4.34 -117.31 31.61
N SER A 45 5.16 -116.53 32.34
CA SER A 45 6.19 -117.10 33.23
C SER A 45 5.58 -117.89 34.39
N ARG A 46 4.46 -117.41 34.97
CA ARG A 46 3.73 -118.13 36.02
C ARG A 46 3.14 -119.44 35.49
N SER A 47 2.47 -119.38 34.35
CA SER A 47 1.85 -120.54 33.69
C SER A 47 2.88 -121.64 33.38
N ALA A 48 4.03 -121.27 32.80
CA ALA A 48 5.10 -122.21 32.47
C ALA A 48 5.66 -122.94 33.72
N LYS A 49 5.87 -122.23 34.83
CA LYS A 49 6.34 -122.84 36.09
C LYS A 49 5.32 -123.82 36.67
N GLN A 50 4.04 -123.47 36.67
CA GLN A 50 2.97 -124.35 37.13
C GLN A 50 2.86 -125.63 36.29
N GLN A 51 3.00 -125.50 34.97
CA GLN A 51 3.00 -126.65 34.07
C GLN A 51 4.15 -127.62 34.36
N GLN A 52 5.37 -127.12 34.60
CA GLN A 52 6.52 -127.97 34.93
C GLN A 52 6.34 -128.68 36.28
N LEU A 53 5.77 -127.99 37.28
CA LEU A 53 5.46 -128.56 38.58
C LEU A 53 4.44 -129.70 38.46
N HIS A 54 3.37 -129.50 37.67
CA HIS A 54 2.39 -130.56 37.40
C HIS A 54 3.03 -131.78 36.72
N HIS A 55 3.87 -131.57 35.70
CA HIS A 55 4.59 -132.68 35.06
C HIS A 55 5.51 -133.43 36.02
N ALA A 56 6.29 -132.72 36.84
CA ALA A 56 7.19 -133.32 37.82
C ALA A 56 6.41 -134.14 38.86
N SER A 57 5.30 -133.61 39.37
CA SER A 57 4.44 -134.31 40.32
C SER A 57 3.84 -135.59 39.73
N ALA A 58 3.46 -135.58 38.45
CA ALA A 58 2.91 -136.75 37.77
C ALA A 58 3.95 -137.87 37.59
N ILE A 59 5.19 -137.51 37.23
CA ILE A 59 6.30 -138.47 37.13
C ILE A 59 6.59 -139.09 38.50
N LEU A 60 6.75 -138.27 39.53
CA LEU A 60 7.03 -138.73 40.89
C LEU A 60 5.94 -139.65 41.43
N ALA A 61 4.66 -139.32 41.18
CA ALA A 61 3.55 -140.17 41.58
C ALA A 61 3.52 -141.52 40.84
N ARG A 62 3.79 -141.52 39.52
CA ARG A 62 3.74 -142.73 38.69
C ARG A 62 4.79 -143.76 39.09
N TYR A 63 6.01 -143.31 39.39
CA TYR A 63 7.13 -144.19 39.71
C TYR A 63 7.33 -144.39 41.21
N ASN A 64 6.48 -143.83 42.07
CA ASN A 64 6.60 -143.95 43.52
C ASN A 64 6.59 -145.42 43.99
N GLN A 65 5.65 -146.23 43.48
CA GLN A 65 5.55 -147.63 43.87
C GLN A 65 6.73 -148.46 43.35
N ILE A 66 7.11 -148.27 42.08
CA ILE A 66 8.28 -148.93 41.48
C ILE A 66 9.55 -148.58 42.26
N ALA A 67 9.68 -147.32 42.70
CA ALA A 67 10.81 -146.88 43.49
C ALA A 67 10.87 -147.51 44.89
N LYS A 68 9.71 -147.81 45.52
CA LYS A 68 9.65 -148.62 46.76
C LYS A 68 10.23 -150.01 46.52
N ASP A 69 9.73 -150.66 45.47
CA ASP A 69 10.09 -152.04 45.15
C ASP A 69 11.59 -152.14 44.81
N LEU A 70 12.12 -151.18 44.05
CA LEU A 70 13.54 -151.09 43.72
C LEU A 70 14.43 -150.82 44.94
N TYR A 71 14.00 -149.93 45.86
CA TYR A 71 14.74 -149.73 47.10
C TYR A 71 14.84 -151.02 47.92
N THR A 72 13.72 -151.76 48.06
CA THR A 72 13.71 -153.02 48.79
C THR A 72 14.60 -154.08 48.15
N LEU A 73 14.66 -154.13 46.81
CA LEU A 73 15.49 -155.07 46.08
C LEU A 73 16.99 -154.80 46.27
N VAL A 74 17.41 -153.53 46.14
CA VAL A 74 18.82 -153.12 46.33
C VAL A 74 19.27 -153.29 47.78
N GLU A 75 18.37 -153.08 48.76
CA GLU A 75 18.71 -153.21 50.18
C GLU A 75 18.87 -154.68 50.62
N LEU A 76 18.07 -155.61 50.07
CA LEU A 76 18.11 -157.03 50.41
C LEU A 76 19.17 -157.81 49.60
N GLN A 77 19.43 -157.42 48.36
CA GLN A 77 20.38 -158.08 47.45
C GLN A 77 21.28 -157.05 46.77
N PRO A 78 22.44 -156.71 47.38
CA PRO A 78 23.38 -155.74 46.82
C PRO A 78 23.95 -156.14 45.45
N ASP A 79 24.04 -157.45 45.16
CA ASP A 79 24.58 -157.97 43.90
C ASP A 79 23.65 -157.72 42.68
N GLU A 80 22.37 -157.37 42.89
CA GLU A 80 21.41 -157.06 41.80
C GLU A 80 21.29 -155.54 41.50
N TYR A 81 22.24 -154.72 41.98
CA TYR A 81 22.23 -153.26 41.74
C TYR A 81 22.07 -152.88 40.26
N ASP A 82 22.79 -153.56 39.36
CA ASP A 82 22.72 -153.30 37.92
C ASP A 82 21.34 -153.62 37.33
N HIS A 83 20.64 -154.62 37.88
CA HIS A 83 19.28 -154.98 37.48
C HIS A 83 18.27 -153.91 37.93
N ALA A 84 18.39 -153.45 39.18
CA ALA A 84 17.56 -152.37 39.72
C ALA A 84 17.78 -151.05 38.94
N GLN A 85 19.03 -150.75 38.58
CA GLN A 85 19.37 -149.57 37.77
C GLN A 85 18.74 -149.66 36.38
N HIS A 86 18.75 -150.84 35.75
CA HIS A 86 18.11 -151.07 34.44
C HIS A 86 16.57 -150.90 34.50
N ILE A 87 15.92 -151.32 35.58
CA ILE A 87 14.47 -151.08 35.76
C ILE A 87 14.20 -149.59 35.98
N MET A 88 15.00 -148.91 36.80
CA MET A 88 14.85 -147.47 37.05
C MET A 88 15.07 -146.64 35.77
N GLN A 89 15.96 -147.08 34.87
CA GLN A 89 16.18 -146.43 33.56
C GLN A 89 14.90 -146.27 32.73
N SER A 90 13.85 -147.08 32.96
CA SER A 90 12.54 -146.89 32.32
C SER A 90 11.93 -145.50 32.59
N MET A 91 12.33 -144.82 33.67
CA MET A 91 11.93 -143.44 33.96
C MET A 91 12.40 -142.44 32.90
N PHE A 92 13.49 -142.71 32.16
CA PHE A 92 13.96 -141.83 31.08
C PHE A 92 13.05 -141.79 29.85
N SER A 93 12.03 -142.66 29.78
CA SER A 93 10.96 -142.51 28.81
C SER A 93 10.11 -141.25 29.05
N GLU A 94 10.16 -140.66 30.24
CA GLU A 94 9.46 -139.43 30.59
C GLU A 94 10.14 -138.19 30.01
N LYS A 95 9.32 -137.30 29.43
CA LYS A 95 9.83 -136.09 28.77
C LYS A 95 10.48 -135.16 29.79
N ASN A 96 11.65 -134.64 29.43
CA ASN A 96 12.42 -133.63 30.17
C ASN A 96 12.98 -134.10 31.52
N LEU A 97 12.92 -135.39 31.84
CA LEU A 97 13.63 -135.96 32.99
C LEU A 97 15.12 -136.11 32.65
N LYS A 98 16.01 -135.48 33.43
CA LYS A 98 17.48 -135.56 33.24
C LYS A 98 18.15 -136.56 34.15
N ARG A 99 17.65 -136.68 35.37
CA ARG A 99 18.21 -137.55 36.40
C ARG A 99 17.13 -137.94 37.39
N ALA A 100 17.22 -139.15 37.92
CA ALA A 100 16.42 -139.58 39.05
C ALA A 100 17.31 -140.34 40.05
N ALA A 101 17.02 -140.20 41.35
CA ALA A 101 17.75 -140.91 42.38
C ALA A 101 16.89 -141.21 43.60
N LEU A 102 17.22 -142.31 44.27
CA LEU A 102 16.74 -142.69 45.59
C LEU A 102 17.79 -142.27 46.60
N ILE A 103 17.45 -141.33 47.47
CA ILE A 103 18.38 -140.73 48.44
C ILE A 103 17.72 -140.70 49.80
N ASP A 104 18.47 -141.01 50.86
CA ASP A 104 17.97 -140.79 52.23
C ASP A 104 18.08 -139.33 52.68
N SER A 105 17.57 -139.07 53.87
CA SER A 105 17.71 -137.81 54.61
C SER A 105 19.16 -137.38 54.87
N ASN A 106 20.14 -138.29 54.81
CA ASN A 106 21.56 -138.02 55.07
C ASN A 106 22.36 -137.74 53.79
N GLY A 107 21.70 -137.78 52.62
CA GLY A 107 22.33 -137.55 51.32
C GLY A 107 23.01 -138.80 50.74
N GLN A 108 22.82 -139.98 51.34
CA GLN A 108 23.31 -141.24 50.81
C GLN A 108 22.41 -141.69 49.66
N THR A 109 23.02 -141.85 48.48
CA THR A 109 22.35 -142.32 47.27
C THR A 109 22.31 -143.84 47.26
N TYR A 110 21.12 -144.43 47.19
CA TYR A 110 20.90 -145.87 47.11
C TYR A 110 20.83 -146.36 45.67
N LEU A 111 20.21 -145.56 44.81
CA LEU A 111 20.11 -145.85 43.39
C LEU A 111 20.07 -144.52 42.66
N SER A 112 20.86 -144.37 41.63
CA SER A 112 20.78 -143.19 40.78
C SER A 112 20.90 -143.56 39.32
N ILE A 113 20.19 -142.79 38.51
CA ILE A 113 20.20 -142.90 37.08
C ILE A 113 20.29 -141.51 36.47
N GLY A 114 21.20 -141.33 35.52
CA GLY A 114 21.16 -140.22 34.58
C GLY A 114 22.48 -139.61 34.20
N TYR A 115 22.37 -138.48 33.50
CA TYR A 115 23.52 -137.81 32.90
C TYR A 115 24.46 -137.26 33.98
N ARG A 116 25.62 -137.90 34.15
CA ARG A 116 26.64 -137.68 35.22
C ARG A 116 26.15 -138.04 36.62
N ASP A 117 25.96 -139.34 36.85
CA ASP A 117 25.49 -139.95 38.12
C ASP A 117 26.27 -139.50 39.38
N ASN A 118 27.56 -139.17 39.28
CA ASN A 118 28.40 -138.79 40.43
C ASN A 118 28.23 -137.36 40.99
N ARG A 119 27.24 -136.57 40.54
CA ARG A 119 27.04 -135.22 41.09
C ARG A 119 26.18 -135.23 42.36
N TYR A 120 26.60 -134.49 43.39
CA TYR A 120 25.81 -134.26 44.60
C TYR A 120 24.45 -133.62 44.30
N TRP A 121 23.42 -134.09 45.00
CA TRP A 121 22.09 -133.49 44.99
C TRP A 121 22.03 -132.34 46.00
N PRO A 122 21.28 -131.25 45.75
CA PRO A 122 21.17 -130.15 46.69
C PRO A 122 20.44 -130.58 47.96
N ASN A 123 20.78 -129.96 49.09
CA ASN A 123 20.09 -130.19 50.35
C ASN A 123 18.61 -129.79 50.24
N PHE A 124 17.72 -130.65 50.70
CA PHE A 124 16.27 -130.44 50.67
C PHE A 124 15.67 -130.55 52.07
N THR A 125 14.53 -129.89 52.28
CA THR A 125 13.84 -129.83 53.58
C THR A 125 12.93 -131.03 53.79
N GLN A 126 13.07 -131.72 54.93
CA GLN A 126 12.44 -133.02 55.20
C GLN A 126 10.99 -132.97 55.72
N ASN A 127 10.37 -131.78 55.81
CA ASN A 127 9.09 -131.62 56.51
C ASN A 127 7.84 -132.04 55.71
N ASN A 128 7.89 -132.08 54.38
CA ASN A 128 6.72 -132.33 53.52
C ASN A 128 6.94 -133.52 52.59
N ASN A 129 5.94 -134.39 52.43
CA ASN A 129 5.99 -135.56 51.54
C ASN A 129 6.36 -135.25 50.07
N PHE A 130 6.24 -133.99 49.65
CA PHE A 130 6.67 -133.49 48.35
C PHE A 130 7.37 -132.14 48.51
N PHE A 131 8.45 -131.90 47.76
CA PHE A 131 9.10 -130.60 47.66
C PHE A 131 9.55 -130.27 46.23
N GLY A 132 9.63 -128.98 45.93
CA GLY A 132 10.06 -128.43 44.64
C GLY A 132 9.19 -127.26 44.17
N PRO A 133 9.64 -126.45 43.20
CA PRO A 133 10.94 -126.54 42.51
C PRO A 133 12.09 -125.99 43.35
N ILE A 134 13.18 -126.74 43.46
CA ILE A 134 14.48 -126.22 43.91
C ILE A 134 15.32 -125.97 42.67
N SER A 135 15.69 -124.72 42.41
CA SER A 135 16.54 -124.38 41.27
C SER A 135 17.98 -124.81 41.51
N TYR A 136 18.49 -125.68 40.65
CA TYR A 136 19.83 -126.21 40.72
C TYR A 136 20.44 -126.29 39.31
N ASN A 137 21.53 -125.56 39.10
CA ASN A 137 22.29 -125.55 37.84
C ASN A 137 21.42 -125.39 36.58
N HIS A 138 20.54 -124.37 36.57
CA HIS A 138 19.57 -124.04 35.52
C HIS A 138 18.39 -125.03 35.36
N ASN A 139 18.34 -126.13 36.13
CA ASN A 139 17.24 -127.08 36.16
C ASN A 139 16.42 -126.94 37.46
N ASN A 140 15.26 -127.61 37.50
CA ASN A 140 14.44 -127.66 38.70
C ASN A 140 14.36 -129.09 39.24
N ILE A 141 14.64 -129.23 40.53
CA ILE A 141 14.59 -130.52 41.23
C ILE A 141 13.30 -130.61 42.04
N TYR A 142 12.71 -131.79 42.00
CA TYR A 142 11.51 -132.15 42.73
C TYR A 142 11.75 -133.49 43.45
N GLY A 143 11.13 -133.68 44.61
CA GLY A 143 11.24 -134.92 45.35
C GLY A 143 9.94 -135.35 46.00
N VAL A 144 9.73 -136.67 46.10
CA VAL A 144 8.63 -137.28 46.86
C VAL A 144 9.17 -138.32 47.84
N ARG A 145 8.56 -138.40 49.03
CA ARG A 145 8.92 -139.40 50.05
C ARG A 145 8.33 -140.76 49.72
N ILE A 146 9.15 -141.82 49.83
CA ILE A 146 8.82 -143.16 49.34
C ILE A 146 8.53 -144.14 50.50
N ILE A 147 9.44 -144.23 51.48
CA ILE A 147 9.36 -145.20 52.59
C ILE A 147 9.51 -144.47 53.93
N ASP A 148 8.73 -144.91 54.91
CA ASP A 148 8.82 -144.48 56.30
C ASP A 148 8.70 -145.71 57.21
N THR A 149 9.84 -146.29 57.59
CA THR A 149 9.90 -147.47 58.46
C THR A 149 10.59 -147.12 59.77
N ALA A 150 9.96 -147.50 60.88
CA ALA A 150 10.45 -147.18 62.22
C ALA A 150 11.87 -147.76 62.43
N GLY A 151 12.85 -146.86 62.58
CA GLY A 151 14.25 -147.22 62.82
C GLY A 151 15.22 -147.01 61.64
N LYS A 152 14.77 -146.55 60.46
CA LYS A 152 15.64 -146.19 59.32
C LYS A 152 15.35 -144.77 58.79
N PRO A 153 16.35 -144.07 58.22
CA PRO A 153 16.14 -142.74 57.63
C PRO A 153 15.17 -142.79 56.44
N PRO A 154 14.26 -141.81 56.29
CA PRO A 154 13.31 -141.80 55.19
C PRO A 154 13.99 -141.58 53.83
N VAL A 155 13.55 -142.34 52.84
CA VAL A 155 14.10 -142.33 51.49
C VAL A 155 13.18 -141.58 50.53
N TRP A 156 13.78 -140.78 49.66
CA TRP A 156 13.15 -139.86 48.74
C TRP A 156 13.49 -140.21 47.30
N LEU A 157 12.51 -140.12 46.42
CA LEU A 157 12.71 -140.17 44.97
C LEU A 157 12.86 -138.74 44.51
N LEU A 158 14.07 -138.37 44.14
CA LEU A 158 14.36 -137.08 43.54
C LEU A 158 14.38 -137.22 42.02
N ILE A 159 13.80 -136.23 41.35
CA ILE A 159 13.89 -136.06 39.91
C ILE A 159 14.43 -134.67 39.58
N GLU A 160 15.29 -134.61 38.57
CA GLU A 160 15.80 -133.36 37.99
C GLU A 160 15.14 -133.12 36.63
N MET A 161 14.38 -132.02 36.52
CA MET A 161 13.64 -131.64 35.32
C MET A 161 14.39 -130.56 34.54
N ASP A 162 14.50 -130.76 33.22
CA ASP A 162 15.10 -129.80 32.29
C ASP A 162 14.24 -128.52 32.21
N ASN A 163 14.89 -127.36 32.39
CA ASN A 163 14.24 -126.04 32.30
C ASN A 163 14.50 -125.34 30.95
N GLN A 164 15.35 -125.89 30.08
CA GLN A 164 15.60 -125.35 28.75
C GLN A 164 14.32 -125.08 27.95
N PRO A 165 13.27 -125.95 27.99
CA PRO A 165 12.02 -125.68 27.28
C PRO A 165 11.29 -124.42 27.80
N LEU A 166 11.33 -124.14 29.10
CA LEU A 166 10.71 -122.95 29.69
C LEU A 166 11.49 -121.68 29.35
N GLU A 167 12.82 -121.74 29.36
CA GLU A 167 13.66 -120.61 28.96
C GLU A 167 13.47 -120.28 27.48
N LEU A 168 13.44 -121.29 26.62
CA LEU A 168 13.14 -121.14 25.19
C LEU A 168 11.75 -120.52 24.96
N ALA A 169 10.72 -120.93 25.72
CA ALA A 169 9.39 -120.34 25.65
C ALA A 169 9.40 -118.85 26.04
N ARG A 170 10.11 -118.49 27.12
CA ARG A 170 10.28 -117.10 27.56
C ARG A 170 10.99 -116.25 26.50
N TYR A 171 12.06 -116.76 25.89
CA TYR A 171 12.77 -116.05 24.82
C TYR A 171 11.89 -115.87 23.58
N ARG A 172 11.10 -116.88 23.17
CA ARG A 172 10.15 -116.75 22.05
C ARG A 172 9.12 -115.64 22.28
N ILE A 173 8.57 -115.56 23.50
CA ILE A 173 7.59 -114.51 23.86
C ILE A 173 8.24 -113.14 23.88
N LEU A 174 9.45 -113.01 24.46
CA LEU A 174 10.18 -111.75 24.48
C LEU A 174 10.52 -111.27 23.07
N ILE A 175 10.97 -112.17 22.19
CA ILE A 175 11.22 -111.86 20.77
C ILE A 175 9.93 -111.41 20.09
N ALA A 176 8.80 -112.10 20.30
CA ALA A 176 7.52 -111.71 19.73
C ALA A 176 7.05 -110.32 20.20
N LEU A 177 7.23 -110.00 21.49
CA LEU A 177 6.92 -108.66 22.05
C LEU A 177 7.82 -107.56 21.45
N VAL A 178 9.11 -107.84 21.27
CA VAL A 178 10.03 -106.88 20.64
C VAL A 178 9.67 -106.65 19.17
N ILE A 179 9.35 -107.70 18.41
CA ILE A 179 8.94 -107.59 17.01
C ILE A 179 7.64 -106.78 16.87
N THR A 180 6.62 -107.10 17.69
CA THR A 180 5.34 -106.36 17.67
C THR A 180 5.52 -104.90 18.11
N GLY A 181 6.37 -104.63 19.10
CA GLY A 181 6.73 -103.27 19.50
C GLY A 181 7.43 -102.47 18.39
N LEU A 182 8.39 -103.06 17.69
CA LEU A 182 9.07 -102.42 16.56
C LEU A 182 8.13 -102.18 15.38
N MET A 183 7.23 -103.13 15.08
CA MET A 183 6.26 -102.99 13.99
C MET A 183 5.24 -101.87 14.27
N THR A 184 4.73 -101.79 15.51
CA THR A 184 3.80 -100.72 15.90
C THR A 184 4.47 -99.35 15.87
N LEU A 185 5.72 -99.24 16.33
CA LEU A 185 6.51 -98.01 16.23
C LEU A 185 6.72 -97.60 14.77
N LEU A 186 7.09 -98.54 13.90
CA LEU A 186 7.27 -98.27 12.47
C LEU A 186 5.98 -97.78 11.81
N LEU A 187 4.85 -98.44 12.07
CA LEU A 187 3.55 -98.05 11.55
C LEU A 187 3.17 -96.63 12.00
N LEU A 188 3.43 -96.31 13.26
CA LEU A 188 3.14 -95.00 13.83
C LEU A 188 4.02 -93.90 13.20
N LEU A 189 5.31 -94.17 12.99
CA LEU A 189 6.22 -93.26 12.29
C LEU A 189 5.81 -93.07 10.82
N LEU A 190 5.37 -94.13 10.14
CA LEU A 190 4.90 -94.07 8.76
C LEU A 190 3.60 -93.26 8.64
N CYS A 191 2.66 -93.46 9.57
CA CYS A 191 1.44 -92.68 9.66
C CYS A 191 1.74 -91.19 9.90
N LEU A 192 2.68 -90.88 10.81
CA LEU A 192 3.11 -89.52 11.09
C LEU A 192 3.76 -88.86 9.86
N ASN A 193 4.63 -89.58 9.14
CA ASN A 193 5.24 -89.09 7.90
C ASN A 193 4.20 -88.83 6.81
N PHE A 194 3.22 -89.73 6.64
CA PHE A 194 2.13 -89.54 5.69
C PHE A 194 1.29 -88.31 6.03
N TYR A 195 0.90 -88.14 7.30
CA TYR A 195 0.11 -87.00 7.76
C TYR A 195 0.87 -85.68 7.61
N SER A 196 2.16 -85.67 7.98
CA SER A 196 3.06 -84.51 7.82
C SER A 196 3.17 -84.07 6.37
N ARG A 197 3.39 -85.01 5.44
CA ARG A 197 3.51 -84.69 4.01
C ARG A 197 2.18 -84.29 3.37
N ARG A 198 1.08 -84.93 3.77
CA ARG A 198 -0.22 -84.73 3.12
C ARG A 198 -0.92 -83.43 3.56
N TRP A 199 -0.79 -83.04 4.83
CA TRP A 199 -1.58 -81.96 5.40
C TRP A 199 -0.74 -80.78 5.88
N ILE A 200 0.37 -81.05 6.55
CA ILE A 200 1.10 -80.01 7.28
C ILE A 200 2.04 -79.22 6.39
N ALA A 201 2.84 -79.91 5.56
CA ALA A 201 3.77 -79.22 4.66
C ALA A 201 3.04 -78.24 3.72
N PRO A 202 1.92 -78.60 3.07
CA PRO A 202 1.18 -77.67 2.22
C PRO A 202 0.61 -76.46 2.97
N MET A 203 0.08 -76.65 4.18
CA MET A 203 -0.43 -75.54 5.01
C MET A 203 0.68 -74.57 5.43
N TYR A 204 1.85 -75.10 5.75
CA TYR A 204 3.01 -74.26 6.10
C TYR A 204 3.50 -73.46 4.89
N GLU A 205 3.54 -74.07 3.70
CA GLU A 205 3.88 -73.38 2.45
C GLU A 205 2.89 -72.26 2.11
N ILE A 206 1.57 -72.50 2.21
CA ILE A 206 0.54 -71.48 1.97
C ILE A 206 0.72 -70.31 2.95
N ARG A 207 0.94 -70.59 4.24
CA ARG A 207 1.20 -69.55 5.24
C ARG A 207 2.45 -68.74 4.91
N MET A 208 3.53 -69.40 4.52
CA MET A 208 4.78 -68.74 4.13
C MET A 208 4.62 -67.87 2.89
N GLN A 209 3.84 -68.33 1.90
CA GLN A 209 3.50 -67.55 0.71
C GLN A 209 2.67 -66.31 1.08
N LEU A 210 1.67 -66.46 1.93
CA LEU A 210 0.85 -65.33 2.42
C LEU A 210 1.65 -64.31 3.24
N GLN A 211 2.57 -64.76 4.10
CA GLN A 211 3.43 -63.85 4.89
C GLN A 211 4.44 -63.07 4.04
N ARG A 212 4.73 -63.55 2.83
CA ARG A 212 5.62 -62.88 1.89
C ARG A 212 4.88 -61.89 0.99
N LEU A 213 3.55 -61.89 0.98
CA LEU A 213 2.76 -60.95 0.19
C LEU A 213 2.86 -59.54 0.76
N ASN A 214 3.59 -58.69 0.05
CA ASN A 214 3.63 -57.24 0.22
C ASN A 214 3.25 -56.56 -1.11
N ALA A 215 3.12 -55.23 -1.12
CA ALA A 215 2.82 -54.42 -2.31
C ALA A 215 3.69 -54.82 -3.54
N ASP A 216 4.99 -55.06 -3.32
CA ASP A 216 5.96 -55.37 -4.37
C ASP A 216 5.92 -56.81 -4.90
N THR A 217 5.25 -57.73 -4.19
CA THR A 217 5.27 -59.18 -4.52
C THR A 217 3.89 -59.70 -4.96
N LEU A 218 2.91 -58.81 -5.12
CA LEU A 218 1.53 -59.15 -5.48
C LEU A 218 1.39 -59.74 -6.90
N ASP A 219 2.36 -59.50 -7.78
CA ASP A 219 2.43 -60.08 -9.14
C ASP A 219 2.96 -61.54 -9.14
N GLN A 220 3.51 -62.01 -8.01
CA GLN A 220 4.07 -63.36 -7.95
C GLN A 220 2.97 -64.42 -7.95
N HIS A 221 3.07 -65.36 -8.90
CA HIS A 221 2.10 -66.43 -9.05
C HIS A 221 2.18 -67.41 -7.88
N ILE A 222 1.07 -67.56 -7.15
CA ILE A 222 0.94 -68.54 -6.08
C ILE A 222 0.94 -69.95 -6.68
N VAL A 223 2.00 -70.71 -6.42
CA VAL A 223 2.21 -72.05 -6.99
C VAL A 223 1.32 -73.08 -6.29
N ILE A 224 0.33 -73.62 -7.01
CA ILE A 224 -0.70 -74.53 -6.48
C ILE A 224 -0.18 -75.98 -6.46
N ASN A 225 0.40 -76.41 -5.34
CA ASN A 225 0.95 -77.75 -5.16
C ASN A 225 0.08 -78.67 -4.29
N SER A 226 -1.02 -78.13 -3.75
CA SER A 226 -1.92 -78.83 -2.85
C SER A 226 -2.92 -79.73 -3.58
N SER A 227 -3.51 -80.70 -2.88
CA SER A 227 -4.50 -81.64 -3.44
C SER A 227 -5.75 -81.74 -2.56
N GLY A 228 -6.89 -82.14 -3.14
CA GLY A 228 -8.18 -82.14 -2.46
C GLY A 228 -8.70 -80.72 -2.18
N GLU A 229 -9.35 -80.52 -1.04
CA GLU A 229 -9.94 -79.24 -0.60
C GLU A 229 -8.91 -78.11 -0.47
N LEU A 230 -7.69 -78.44 -0.03
CA LEU A 230 -6.59 -77.46 0.07
C LEU A 230 -6.22 -76.86 -1.29
N ARG A 231 -6.43 -77.60 -2.39
CA ARG A 231 -6.21 -77.08 -3.75
C ARG A 231 -7.22 -75.99 -4.12
N LEU A 232 -8.49 -76.17 -3.74
CA LEU A 232 -9.55 -75.21 -3.99
C LEU A 232 -9.29 -73.91 -3.22
N LEU A 233 -8.98 -74.03 -1.92
CA LEU A 233 -8.62 -72.88 -1.09
C LEU A 233 -7.39 -72.13 -1.62
N GLN A 234 -6.34 -72.85 -2.02
CA GLN A 234 -5.14 -72.22 -2.59
C GLN A 234 -5.44 -71.51 -3.93
N ARG A 235 -6.34 -72.06 -4.76
CA ARG A 235 -6.79 -71.43 -6.00
C ARG A 235 -7.60 -70.16 -5.72
N ASP A 236 -8.49 -70.18 -4.74
CA ASP A 236 -9.32 -69.02 -4.41
C ASP A 236 -8.48 -67.89 -3.84
N ILE A 237 -7.49 -68.21 -3.00
CA ILE A 237 -6.48 -67.24 -2.53
C ILE A 237 -5.70 -66.66 -3.71
N ALA A 238 -5.25 -67.49 -4.65
CA ALA A 238 -4.53 -67.03 -5.84
C ALA A 238 -5.37 -66.06 -6.70
N ASN A 239 -6.67 -66.34 -6.85
CA ASN A 239 -7.59 -65.47 -7.58
C ASN A 239 -7.78 -64.11 -6.90
N VAL A 240 -7.90 -64.09 -5.56
CA VAL A 240 -8.01 -62.84 -4.79
C VAL A 240 -6.74 -62.01 -4.91
N VAL A 241 -5.56 -62.63 -4.75
CA VAL A 241 -4.27 -61.94 -4.89
C VAL A 241 -4.12 -61.33 -6.28
N LYS A 242 -4.48 -62.07 -7.33
CA LYS A 242 -4.47 -61.57 -8.71
C LYS A 242 -5.40 -60.36 -8.90
N ARG A 243 -6.62 -60.40 -8.34
CA ARG A 243 -7.56 -59.27 -8.41
C ARG A 243 -7.03 -58.05 -7.66
N LEU A 244 -6.42 -58.26 -6.50
CA LEU A 244 -5.84 -57.19 -5.69
C LEU A 244 -4.65 -56.53 -6.40
N HIS A 245 -3.82 -57.33 -7.09
CA HIS A 245 -2.73 -56.82 -7.91
C HIS A 245 -3.22 -55.91 -9.05
N PHE A 246 -4.25 -56.34 -9.80
CA PHE A 246 -4.81 -55.54 -10.89
C PHE A 246 -5.41 -54.23 -10.39
N SER A 247 -6.17 -54.26 -9.28
CA SER A 247 -6.73 -53.05 -8.68
C SER A 247 -5.65 -52.09 -8.17
N PHE A 248 -4.53 -52.61 -7.65
CA PHE A 248 -3.41 -51.78 -7.22
C PHE A 248 -2.70 -51.10 -8.41
N LEU A 249 -2.53 -51.80 -9.54
CA LEU A 249 -1.97 -51.21 -10.76
C LEU A 249 -2.86 -50.08 -11.31
N GLU A 250 -4.17 -50.30 -11.39
CA GLU A 250 -5.14 -49.28 -11.82
C GLU A 250 -5.14 -48.04 -10.92
N LEU A 251 -5.10 -48.23 -9.60
CA LEU A 251 -4.96 -47.14 -8.64
C LEU A 251 -3.65 -46.37 -8.81
N LYS A 252 -2.54 -47.08 -9.03
CA LYS A 252 -1.23 -46.46 -9.24
C LYS A 252 -1.23 -45.61 -10.51
N GLU A 253 -1.76 -46.14 -11.61
CA GLU A 253 -1.87 -45.42 -12.88
C GLU A 253 -2.74 -44.16 -12.76
N HIS A 254 -3.91 -44.26 -12.11
CA HIS A 254 -4.74 -43.09 -11.84
C HIS A 254 -4.07 -42.05 -10.94
N THR A 255 -3.29 -42.50 -9.95
CA THR A 255 -2.53 -41.60 -9.07
C THR A 255 -1.44 -40.86 -9.86
N GLU A 256 -0.69 -41.57 -10.70
CA GLU A 256 0.34 -40.97 -11.56
C GLU A 256 -0.27 -39.99 -12.58
N GLN A 257 -1.39 -40.34 -13.21
CA GLN A 257 -2.11 -39.44 -14.13
C GLN A 257 -2.62 -38.17 -13.44
N THR A 258 -3.25 -38.32 -12.26
CA THR A 258 -3.77 -37.16 -11.51
C THR A 258 -2.65 -36.27 -10.99
N GLU A 259 -1.52 -36.84 -10.58
CA GLU A 259 -0.33 -36.07 -10.22
C GLU A 259 0.24 -35.30 -11.41
N GLU A 260 0.33 -35.93 -12.59
CA GLU A 260 0.81 -35.30 -13.82
C GLU A 260 -0.11 -34.16 -14.29
N ASP A 261 -1.43 -34.39 -14.29
CA ASP A 261 -2.41 -33.37 -14.66
C ASP A 261 -2.44 -32.20 -13.65
N LEU A 262 -2.33 -32.50 -12.34
CA LEU A 262 -2.23 -31.46 -11.32
C LEU A 262 -0.97 -30.63 -11.52
N ARG A 263 0.17 -31.27 -11.80
CA ARG A 263 1.44 -30.59 -12.08
C ARG A 263 1.34 -29.69 -13.30
N ARG A 264 0.78 -30.17 -14.41
CA ARG A 264 0.53 -29.33 -15.61
C ARG A 264 -0.38 -28.14 -15.31
N THR A 265 -1.41 -28.35 -14.50
CA THR A 265 -2.34 -27.29 -14.09
C THR A 265 -1.63 -26.24 -13.22
N LEU A 266 -0.77 -26.68 -12.29
CA LEU A 266 0.05 -25.77 -11.48
C LEU A 266 1.02 -24.96 -12.33
N ASP A 267 1.75 -25.60 -13.24
CA ASP A 267 2.70 -24.93 -14.14
C ASP A 267 1.99 -23.88 -15.01
N THR A 268 0.83 -24.22 -15.58
CA THR A 268 0.03 -23.28 -16.39
C THR A 268 -0.51 -22.11 -15.55
N LEU A 269 -1.00 -22.37 -14.35
CA LEU A 269 -1.44 -21.32 -13.42
C LEU A 269 -0.29 -20.41 -13.01
N GLU A 270 0.90 -20.95 -12.75
CA GLU A 270 2.07 -20.17 -12.39
C GLU A 270 2.50 -19.24 -13.54
N VAL A 271 2.58 -19.78 -14.76
CA VAL A 271 2.87 -18.98 -15.97
C VAL A 271 1.82 -17.88 -16.17
N GLN A 272 0.53 -18.20 -16.02
CA GLN A 272 -0.54 -17.20 -16.10
C GLN A 272 -0.40 -16.12 -15.03
N ASN A 273 -0.12 -16.49 -13.78
CA ASN A 273 0.03 -15.56 -12.67
C ASN A 273 1.22 -14.62 -12.87
N ILE A 274 2.36 -15.15 -13.35
CA ILE A 274 3.54 -14.34 -13.72
C ILE A 274 3.19 -13.37 -14.85
N THR A 275 2.50 -13.85 -15.89
CA THR A 275 2.10 -13.01 -17.04
C THR A 275 1.14 -11.90 -16.61
N TYR A 276 0.16 -12.21 -15.76
CA TYR A 276 -0.76 -11.23 -15.18
C TYR A 276 -0.03 -10.19 -14.35
N ARG A 277 0.91 -10.60 -13.49
CA ARG A 277 1.72 -9.66 -12.70
C ARG A 277 2.56 -8.76 -13.58
N GLN A 278 3.25 -9.31 -14.59
CA GLN A 278 4.04 -8.52 -15.53
C GLN A 278 3.18 -7.50 -16.30
N ALA A 279 2.01 -7.91 -16.80
CA ALA A 279 1.10 -7.00 -17.50
C ALA A 279 0.61 -5.87 -16.58
N ARG A 280 0.26 -6.20 -15.33
CA ARG A 280 -0.17 -5.22 -14.32
C ARG A 280 0.95 -4.25 -13.96
N ASP A 281 2.14 -4.75 -13.66
CA ASP A 281 3.27 -3.92 -13.25
C ASP A 281 3.76 -3.04 -14.42
N GLN A 282 3.65 -3.52 -15.67
CA GLN A 282 3.89 -2.72 -16.87
C GLN A 282 2.83 -1.62 -17.05
N ALA A 283 1.55 -1.91 -16.78
CA ALA A 283 0.48 -0.91 -16.84
C ALA A 283 0.66 0.17 -15.76
N ILE A 284 1.00 -0.22 -14.53
CA ILE A 284 1.25 0.71 -13.42
C ILE A 284 2.48 1.58 -13.71
N SER A 285 3.59 0.99 -14.15
CA SER A 285 4.82 1.74 -14.46
C SER A 285 4.62 2.71 -15.61
N SER A 286 3.89 2.31 -16.65
CA SER A 286 3.50 3.17 -17.77
C SER A 286 2.65 4.36 -17.28
N ASN A 287 1.71 4.13 -16.36
CA ASN A 287 0.88 5.20 -15.82
C ASN A 287 1.67 6.16 -14.92
N GLN A 288 2.54 5.62 -14.05
CA GLN A 288 3.42 6.43 -13.21
C GLN A 288 4.39 7.27 -14.06
N ALA A 289 4.98 6.68 -15.10
CA ALA A 289 5.85 7.40 -16.03
C ALA A 289 5.12 8.53 -16.74
N LYS A 290 3.86 8.33 -17.18
CA LYS A 290 3.02 9.39 -17.75
C LYS A 290 2.76 10.52 -16.76
N SER A 291 2.42 10.21 -15.50
CA SER A 291 2.16 11.24 -14.49
C SER A 291 3.42 12.04 -14.14
N VAL A 292 4.57 11.38 -13.98
CA VAL A 292 5.85 12.06 -13.70
C VAL A 292 6.28 12.92 -14.89
N PHE A 293 6.12 12.41 -16.11
CA PHE A 293 6.40 13.16 -17.34
C PHE A 293 5.56 14.43 -17.44
N LEU A 294 4.25 14.35 -17.15
CA LEU A 294 3.37 15.51 -17.18
C LEU A 294 3.71 16.53 -16.08
N ALA A 295 4.00 16.07 -14.87
CA ALA A 295 4.44 16.94 -13.78
C ALA A 295 5.75 17.68 -14.12
N ASN A 296 6.72 16.99 -14.71
CA ASN A 296 7.97 17.61 -15.13
C ASN A 296 7.75 18.60 -16.28
N ILE A 297 6.96 18.24 -17.30
CA ILE A 297 6.63 19.15 -18.41
C ILE A 297 5.96 20.42 -17.90
N SER A 298 5.08 20.33 -16.90
CA SER A 298 4.48 21.53 -16.31
C SER A 298 5.52 22.50 -15.81
N HIS A 299 6.48 21.99 -15.04
CA HIS A 299 7.50 22.82 -14.41
C HIS A 299 8.42 23.43 -15.49
N GLU A 300 8.82 22.62 -16.46
CA GLU A 300 9.66 23.04 -17.60
C GLU A 300 8.96 24.05 -18.52
N LEU A 301 7.62 24.03 -18.60
CA LEU A 301 6.86 25.02 -19.35
C LEU A 301 6.52 26.27 -18.53
N ARG A 302 6.27 26.14 -17.22
CA ARG A 302 5.89 27.26 -16.35
C ARG A 302 7.04 28.26 -16.16
N THR A 303 8.27 27.77 -15.97
CA THR A 303 9.46 28.61 -15.76
C THR A 303 9.74 29.59 -16.91
N PRO A 304 9.80 29.18 -18.19
CA PRO A 304 9.98 30.12 -19.29
C PRO A 304 8.77 31.05 -19.48
N LEU A 305 7.54 30.57 -19.24
CA LEU A 305 6.34 31.41 -19.34
C LEU A 305 6.32 32.53 -18.27
N ASN A 306 6.66 32.21 -17.03
CA ASN A 306 6.76 33.20 -15.95
C ASN A 306 7.88 34.22 -16.22
N SER A 307 8.96 33.78 -16.86
CA SER A 307 10.05 34.68 -17.29
C SER A 307 9.56 35.64 -18.38
N ILE A 308 8.83 35.13 -19.40
CA ILE A 308 8.21 35.95 -20.45
C ILE A 308 7.24 36.97 -19.83
N ASP A 309 6.40 36.54 -18.89
CA ASP A 309 5.44 37.42 -18.22
C ASP A 309 6.14 38.51 -17.39
N GLY A 310 7.20 38.16 -16.66
CA GLY A 310 8.05 39.10 -15.95
C GLY A 310 8.69 40.14 -16.88
N PHE A 311 9.24 39.73 -18.02
CA PHE A 311 9.79 40.66 -19.01
C PHE A 311 8.72 41.55 -19.65
N ILE A 312 7.52 41.03 -19.88
CA ILE A 312 6.39 41.85 -20.36
C ILE A 312 6.02 42.89 -19.32
N HIS A 313 5.97 42.53 -18.03
CA HIS A 313 5.73 43.49 -16.95
C HIS A 313 6.80 44.58 -16.89
N LEU A 314 8.07 44.24 -17.04
CA LEU A 314 9.17 45.20 -17.10
C LEU A 314 9.07 46.12 -18.33
N LEU A 315 8.69 45.59 -19.48
CA LEU A 315 8.53 46.37 -20.72
C LEU A 315 7.32 47.30 -20.63
N LEU A 316 6.16 46.81 -20.19
CA LEU A 316 4.92 47.60 -20.02
C LEU A 316 5.09 48.77 -19.04
N ARG A 317 6.10 48.72 -18.16
CA ARG A 317 6.47 49.81 -17.25
C ARG A 317 7.29 50.92 -17.89
N GLN A 318 7.85 50.73 -19.09
CA GLN A 318 8.59 51.78 -19.78
C GLN A 318 7.63 52.85 -20.35
N GLN A 319 7.83 54.12 -19.98
CA GLN A 319 6.96 55.24 -20.38
C GLN A 319 7.02 55.61 -21.87
N ASN A 320 7.90 55.00 -22.67
CA ASN A 320 8.12 55.31 -24.09
C ASN A 320 7.65 54.22 -25.08
N LEU A 321 6.77 53.31 -24.66
CA LEU A 321 6.20 52.31 -25.57
C LEU A 321 5.26 52.96 -26.59
N SER A 322 5.43 52.63 -27.87
CA SER A 322 4.43 53.00 -28.88
C SER A 322 3.12 52.26 -28.63
N ASN A 323 1.98 52.84 -29.07
CA ASN A 323 0.66 52.18 -28.96
C ASN A 323 0.65 50.77 -29.60
N GLU A 324 1.45 50.57 -30.65
CA GLU A 324 1.58 49.28 -31.35
C GLU A 324 2.39 48.28 -30.53
N GLN A 325 3.48 48.72 -29.89
CA GLN A 325 4.29 47.88 -28.99
C GLN A 325 3.52 47.48 -27.73
N ASN A 326 2.75 48.40 -27.14
CA ASN A 326 1.88 48.11 -26.00
C ASN A 326 0.82 47.07 -26.38
N LEU A 327 0.20 47.20 -27.56
CA LEU A 327 -0.75 46.21 -28.08
C LEU A 327 -0.10 44.82 -28.28
N TYR A 328 1.13 44.76 -28.82
CA TYR A 328 1.87 43.51 -28.96
C TYR A 328 2.18 42.88 -27.60
N LEU A 329 2.66 43.67 -26.64
CA LEU A 329 2.95 43.19 -25.29
C LEU A 329 1.70 42.67 -24.58
N GLN A 330 0.57 43.39 -24.68
CA GLN A 330 -0.72 42.92 -24.14
C GLN A 330 -1.20 41.63 -24.81
N THR A 331 -0.99 41.50 -26.13
CA THR A 331 -1.37 40.29 -26.88
C THR A 331 -0.51 39.09 -26.47
N ILE A 332 0.80 39.29 -26.31
CA ILE A 332 1.72 38.25 -25.83
C ILE A 332 1.35 37.86 -24.40
N ARG A 333 1.08 38.83 -23.51
CA ARG A 333 0.63 38.57 -22.13
C ARG A 333 -0.62 37.71 -22.09
N LYS A 334 -1.65 38.10 -22.86
CA LYS A 334 -2.91 37.37 -22.95
C LYS A 334 -2.70 35.94 -23.46
N SER A 335 -1.81 35.77 -24.44
CA SER A 335 -1.48 34.45 -25.00
C SER A 335 -0.68 33.58 -24.01
N SER A 336 0.25 34.19 -23.26
CA SER A 336 1.05 33.56 -22.20
C SER A 336 0.15 33.07 -21.06
N ALA A 337 -0.70 33.97 -20.53
CA ALA A 337 -1.66 33.64 -19.49
C ALA A 337 -2.63 32.53 -19.91
N HIS A 338 -3.12 32.59 -21.17
CA HIS A 338 -3.97 31.52 -21.71
C HIS A 338 -3.22 30.19 -21.76
N LEU A 339 -2.00 30.14 -22.28
CA LEU A 339 -1.19 28.90 -22.35
C LEU A 339 -0.92 28.31 -20.95
N LEU A 340 -0.67 29.16 -19.95
CA LEU A 340 -0.46 28.72 -18.57
C LEU A 340 -1.74 28.10 -17.98
N ALA A 341 -2.90 28.67 -18.26
CA ALA A 341 -4.19 28.08 -17.90
C ALA A 341 -4.40 26.71 -18.58
N LEU A 342 -4.09 26.56 -19.88
CA LEU A 342 -4.18 25.27 -20.58
C LEU A 342 -3.29 24.20 -19.94
N ILE A 343 -2.08 24.56 -19.56
CA ILE A 343 -1.13 23.64 -18.92
C ILE A 343 -1.67 23.21 -17.56
N ASN A 344 -2.16 24.16 -16.75
CA ASN A 344 -2.75 23.85 -15.45
C ASN A 344 -3.97 22.92 -15.59
N ASP A 345 -4.86 23.16 -16.57
CA ASP A 345 -6.00 22.28 -16.86
C ASP A 345 -5.56 20.85 -17.20
N VAL A 346 -4.53 20.69 -18.04
CA VAL A 346 -4.01 19.37 -18.42
C VAL A 346 -3.42 18.63 -17.22
N LEU A 347 -2.77 19.35 -16.30
CA LEU A 347 -2.19 18.76 -15.10
C LEU A 347 -3.22 18.38 -14.08
N ASP A 348 -4.19 19.26 -13.83
CA ASP A 348 -5.32 18.96 -12.95
C ASP A 348 -6.03 17.71 -13.46
N PHE A 349 -6.31 17.64 -14.77
CA PHE A 349 -6.85 16.43 -15.40
C PHE A 349 -5.97 15.19 -15.17
N SER A 350 -4.65 15.30 -15.37
CA SER A 350 -3.74 14.18 -15.14
C SER A 350 -3.64 13.76 -13.67
N LYS A 351 -3.72 14.69 -12.71
CA LYS A 351 -3.70 14.39 -11.27
C LYS A 351 -4.98 13.69 -10.85
N ILE A 352 -6.11 14.14 -11.39
CA ILE A 352 -7.43 13.54 -11.17
C ILE A 352 -7.48 12.12 -11.73
N ASP A 353 -7.07 11.91 -12.99
CA ASP A 353 -7.07 10.57 -13.63
C ASP A 353 -6.12 9.59 -12.92
N ALA A 354 -5.04 10.09 -12.32
CA ALA A 354 -4.12 9.31 -11.49
C ALA A 354 -4.63 9.07 -10.04
N GLY A 355 -5.77 9.65 -9.65
CA GLY A 355 -6.31 9.56 -8.29
C GLY A 355 -5.46 10.25 -7.21
N LYS A 356 -4.66 11.25 -7.59
CA LYS A 356 -3.71 11.96 -6.71
C LYS A 356 -4.19 13.35 -6.28
N LEU A 357 -5.37 13.78 -6.71
CA LEU A 357 -5.92 15.08 -6.33
C LEU A 357 -6.69 14.92 -5.01
N GLU A 358 -6.21 15.61 -3.98
CA GLU A 358 -6.86 15.71 -2.67
C GLU A 358 -7.48 17.10 -2.54
N LEU A 359 -8.70 17.17 -1.98
CA LEU A 359 -9.40 18.43 -1.74
C LEU A 359 -8.88 19.07 -0.44
N GLU A 360 -8.58 20.35 -0.48
CA GLU A 360 -8.22 21.12 0.71
C GLU A 360 -9.49 21.46 1.50
N THR A 361 -9.56 21.10 2.77
CA THR A 361 -10.76 21.39 3.59
C THR A 361 -10.48 22.56 4.53
N ALA A 362 -11.08 23.71 4.23
CA ALA A 362 -10.98 24.92 5.04
C ALA A 362 -12.35 25.58 5.20
N PRO A 363 -12.61 26.30 6.30
CA PRO A 363 -13.80 27.13 6.44
C PRO A 363 -13.72 28.31 5.45
N PHE A 364 -14.80 28.58 4.74
CA PHE A 364 -14.93 29.74 3.85
C PHE A 364 -16.38 30.22 3.74
N ASP A 365 -16.54 31.49 3.36
CA ASP A 365 -17.84 32.10 3.07
C ASP A 365 -18.31 31.68 1.66
N LEU A 366 -19.39 30.92 1.59
CA LEU A 366 -19.93 30.41 0.34
C LEU A 366 -20.60 31.50 -0.51
N GLU A 367 -21.29 32.45 0.13
CA GLU A 367 -21.97 33.54 -0.57
C GLU A 367 -20.92 34.45 -1.22
N GLU A 368 -19.90 34.83 -0.46
CA GLU A 368 -18.76 35.62 -0.93
C GLU A 368 -17.98 34.88 -2.02
N ALA A 369 -17.75 33.56 -1.87
CA ALA A 369 -17.04 32.79 -2.88
C ALA A 369 -17.76 32.75 -4.24
N VAL A 370 -19.09 32.69 -4.26
CA VAL A 370 -19.88 32.80 -5.50
C VAL A 370 -19.83 34.22 -6.05
N PHE A 371 -19.97 35.21 -5.17
CA PHE A 371 -19.90 36.62 -5.54
C PHE A 371 -18.56 36.99 -6.19
N ASP A 372 -17.44 36.60 -5.59
CA ASP A 372 -16.07 36.85 -6.11
C ASP A 372 -15.91 36.37 -7.54
N VAL A 373 -16.45 35.18 -7.86
CA VAL A 373 -16.36 34.62 -9.21
C VAL A 373 -17.20 35.43 -10.19
N MET A 374 -18.40 35.84 -9.79
CA MET A 374 -19.25 36.67 -10.63
C MET A 374 -18.67 38.07 -10.84
N ASP A 375 -18.11 38.68 -9.79
CA ASP A 375 -17.47 39.98 -9.84
C ASP A 375 -16.22 39.97 -10.74
N MET A 376 -15.37 38.95 -10.59
CA MET A 376 -14.20 38.73 -11.45
C MET A 376 -14.59 38.65 -12.94
N LEU A 377 -15.72 38.00 -13.26
CA LEU A 377 -16.19 37.81 -14.64
C LEU A 377 -17.09 38.96 -15.12
N SER A 378 -17.44 39.91 -14.25
CA SER A 378 -18.32 41.04 -14.55
C SER A 378 -17.84 41.92 -15.71
N PRO A 379 -16.53 42.21 -15.91
CA PRO A 379 -16.10 43.03 -17.04
C PRO A 379 -16.34 42.35 -18.40
N LEU A 380 -16.25 41.02 -18.45
CA LEU A 380 -16.51 40.25 -19.67
C LEU A 380 -18.00 40.23 -20.01
N ALA A 381 -18.86 40.14 -18.99
CA ALA A 381 -20.31 40.25 -19.15
C ALA A 381 -20.72 41.66 -19.60
N ALA A 382 -20.11 42.70 -19.01
CA ALA A 382 -20.35 44.10 -19.35
C ALA A 382 -20.04 44.43 -20.81
N GLN A 383 -18.91 43.93 -21.34
CA GLN A 383 -18.53 44.11 -22.75
C GLN A 383 -19.55 43.53 -23.75
N LYS A 384 -20.31 42.51 -23.32
CA LYS A 384 -21.36 41.87 -24.11
C LYS A 384 -22.77 42.34 -23.74
N HIS A 385 -22.90 43.34 -22.87
CA HIS A 385 -24.18 43.84 -22.34
C HIS A 385 -25.04 42.76 -21.66
N ILE A 386 -24.42 41.73 -21.09
CA ILE A 386 -25.12 40.65 -20.41
C ILE A 386 -25.48 41.10 -18.99
N ALA A 387 -26.74 40.94 -18.58
CA ALA A 387 -27.18 41.16 -17.22
C ALA A 387 -26.82 39.96 -16.32
N MET A 388 -26.41 40.22 -15.09
CA MET A 388 -26.07 39.17 -14.13
C MET A 388 -26.91 39.29 -12.85
N ALA A 389 -27.47 38.18 -12.40
CA ALA A 389 -28.21 38.09 -11.15
C ALA A 389 -27.77 36.86 -10.33
N PHE A 390 -27.72 37.04 -9.01
CA PHE A 390 -27.30 36.02 -8.06
C PHE A 390 -28.41 35.80 -7.02
N TYR A 391 -28.87 34.57 -6.89
CA TYR A 391 -29.85 34.17 -5.87
C TYR A 391 -29.19 33.25 -4.85
N TYR A 392 -29.16 33.73 -3.61
CA TYR A 392 -28.75 32.97 -2.43
C TYR A 392 -29.89 32.95 -1.43
N ALA A 393 -30.35 31.76 -1.04
CA ALA A 393 -31.46 31.60 -0.11
C ALA A 393 -30.97 31.64 1.35
N ASP A 394 -31.75 32.19 2.28
CA ASP A 394 -31.31 32.37 3.68
C ASP A 394 -31.23 31.08 4.49
N ASN A 395 -31.85 30.00 4.00
CA ASN A 395 -31.74 28.70 4.63
C ASN A 395 -30.40 27.99 4.32
N ILE A 396 -29.47 28.67 3.64
CA ILE A 396 -28.17 28.14 3.26
C ILE A 396 -27.11 28.69 4.23
N PRO A 397 -26.25 27.84 4.80
CA PRO A 397 -25.18 28.29 5.68
C PRO A 397 -24.17 29.14 4.92
N GLN A 398 -23.89 30.35 5.45
CA GLN A 398 -22.90 31.27 4.87
C GLN A 398 -21.49 30.70 5.04
N GLN A 399 -21.15 30.17 6.21
CA GLN A 399 -19.86 29.54 6.49
C GLN A 399 -19.94 28.03 6.28
N VAL A 400 -19.10 27.51 5.38
CA VAL A 400 -19.02 26.08 5.06
C VAL A 400 -17.56 25.61 5.06
N ILE A 401 -17.34 24.33 5.31
CA ILE A 401 -16.02 23.71 5.28
C ILE A 401 -15.88 22.90 3.98
N GLY A 402 -14.88 23.27 3.17
CA GLY A 402 -14.57 22.61 1.90
C GLY A 402 -13.42 23.27 1.16
N ASP A 403 -13.26 22.92 -0.12
CA ASP A 403 -12.21 23.47 -0.98
C ASP A 403 -12.73 24.66 -1.77
N ALA A 404 -12.51 25.87 -1.23
CA ALA A 404 -12.94 27.12 -1.85
C ALA A 404 -12.34 27.32 -3.25
N LEU A 405 -11.07 26.94 -3.46
CA LEU A 405 -10.38 27.13 -4.74
C LEU A 405 -10.99 26.25 -5.83
N ARG A 406 -11.20 24.96 -5.53
CA ARG A 406 -11.80 24.01 -6.48
C ARG A 406 -13.28 24.29 -6.72
N PHE A 407 -14.01 24.74 -5.70
CA PHE A 407 -15.36 25.25 -5.85
C PHE A 407 -15.42 26.45 -6.82
N LYS A 408 -14.60 27.48 -6.58
CA LYS A 408 -14.48 28.65 -7.47
C LYS A 408 -14.09 28.21 -8.89
N GLN A 409 -13.19 27.24 -9.06
CA GLN A 409 -12.80 26.71 -10.38
C GLN A 409 -13.98 26.10 -11.15
N ILE A 410 -14.83 25.30 -10.50
CA ILE A 410 -16.05 24.75 -11.13
C ILE A 410 -16.94 25.90 -11.60
N LEU A 411 -17.20 26.86 -10.70
CA LEU A 411 -18.12 27.95 -10.97
C LEU A 411 -17.61 28.91 -12.06
N THR A 412 -16.32 29.29 -12.01
CA THR A 412 -15.66 30.12 -13.03
C THR A 412 -15.79 29.48 -14.41
N ASN A 413 -15.61 28.17 -14.51
CA ASN A 413 -15.74 27.47 -15.78
C ASN A 413 -17.20 27.48 -16.30
N LEU A 414 -18.20 27.25 -15.44
CA LEU A 414 -19.61 27.29 -15.85
C LEU A 414 -20.05 28.71 -16.25
N ILE A 415 -19.72 29.73 -15.46
CA ILE A 415 -20.10 31.13 -15.73
C ILE A 415 -19.35 31.68 -16.94
N SER A 416 -18.05 31.38 -17.08
CA SER A 416 -17.29 31.80 -18.27
C SER A 416 -17.84 31.17 -19.54
N ASN A 417 -18.30 29.91 -19.49
CA ASN A 417 -18.99 29.28 -20.63
C ASN A 417 -20.33 29.96 -20.92
N ALA A 418 -21.14 30.28 -19.90
CA ALA A 418 -22.39 31.03 -20.06
C ALA A 418 -22.17 32.39 -20.73
N ILE A 419 -21.17 33.17 -20.29
CA ILE A 419 -20.79 34.46 -20.90
C ILE A 419 -20.33 34.27 -22.34
N LYS A 420 -19.56 33.21 -22.60
CA LYS A 420 -19.01 32.92 -23.93
C LYS A 420 -20.12 32.62 -24.95
N PHE A 421 -21.12 31.82 -24.58
CA PHE A 421 -22.19 31.35 -25.48
C PHE A 421 -23.45 32.21 -25.47
N THR A 422 -23.49 33.25 -24.63
CA THR A 422 -24.53 34.27 -24.65
C THR A 422 -24.02 35.51 -25.40
N PRO A 423 -24.63 35.91 -26.53
CA PRO A 423 -24.23 37.11 -27.25
C PRO A 423 -24.75 38.40 -26.60
N ASP A 424 -25.99 38.37 -26.13
CA ASP A 424 -26.71 39.42 -25.39
C ASP A 424 -27.82 38.73 -24.57
N GLY A 425 -28.21 39.29 -23.42
CA GLY A 425 -29.23 38.72 -22.55
C GLY A 425 -28.83 38.65 -21.07
N GLU A 426 -29.10 37.53 -20.40
CA GLU A 426 -28.93 37.39 -18.94
C GLU A 426 -28.23 36.09 -18.54
N ILE A 427 -27.55 36.14 -17.39
CA ILE A 427 -26.98 34.99 -16.69
C ILE A 427 -27.46 35.05 -15.24
N ILE A 428 -28.06 33.95 -14.79
CA ILE A 428 -28.63 33.83 -13.45
C ILE A 428 -27.94 32.67 -12.72
N VAL A 429 -27.27 32.99 -11.63
CA VAL A 429 -26.68 31.99 -10.71
C VAL A 429 -27.62 31.79 -9.54
N ARG A 430 -27.97 30.54 -9.22
CA ARG A 430 -28.82 30.20 -8.08
C ARG A 430 -28.19 29.12 -7.22
N VAL A 431 -28.22 29.34 -5.90
CA VAL A 431 -27.85 28.35 -4.89
C VAL A 431 -29.10 27.91 -4.15
N ARG A 432 -29.27 26.61 -3.97
CA ARG A 432 -30.39 26.01 -3.24
C ARG A 432 -29.89 24.87 -2.37
N MET A 433 -30.49 24.69 -1.21
CA MET A 433 -30.27 23.51 -0.39
C MET A 433 -31.10 22.34 -0.94
N GLU A 434 -30.46 21.19 -1.15
CA GLU A 434 -31.12 19.95 -1.63
C GLU A 434 -31.31 18.95 -0.50
N HIS A 435 -30.29 18.78 0.35
CA HIS A 435 -30.37 17.96 1.55
C HIS A 435 -29.64 18.64 2.71
N ASP A 436 -30.17 18.44 3.91
CA ASP A 436 -29.64 18.97 5.16
C ASP A 436 -29.50 17.81 6.14
N ASP A 437 -28.26 17.37 6.35
CA ASP A 437 -27.89 16.31 7.29
C ASP A 437 -27.11 16.91 8.47
N ILE A 438 -27.09 16.21 9.60
CA ILE A 438 -26.40 16.69 10.82
C ILE A 438 -24.90 16.91 10.52
N GLY A 439 -24.46 18.17 10.55
CA GLY A 439 -23.08 18.59 10.26
C GLY A 439 -22.66 18.58 8.78
N GLN A 440 -23.55 18.26 7.84
CA GLN A 440 -23.27 18.28 6.39
C GLN A 440 -24.47 18.74 5.56
N CYS A 441 -24.25 19.64 4.61
CA CYS A 441 -25.30 20.08 3.68
C CYS A 441 -24.93 19.71 2.22
N LEU A 442 -25.94 19.29 1.46
CA LEU A 442 -25.82 19.10 0.02
C LEU A 442 -26.49 20.30 -0.68
N LEU A 443 -25.66 21.08 -1.37
CA LEU A 443 -26.10 22.31 -2.03
C LEU A 443 -26.11 22.13 -3.55
N HIS A 444 -27.13 22.66 -4.18
CA HIS A 444 -27.34 22.68 -5.63
C HIS A 444 -27.08 24.07 -6.19
N PHE A 445 -26.09 24.16 -7.08
CA PHE A 445 -25.68 25.38 -7.77
C PHE A 445 -26.10 25.28 -9.24
N SER A 446 -26.79 26.30 -9.75
CA SER A 446 -27.18 26.37 -11.16
C SER A 446 -26.76 27.68 -11.78
N VAL A 447 -26.23 27.60 -12.99
CA VAL A 447 -25.86 28.72 -13.86
C VAL A 447 -26.76 28.63 -15.08
N GLN A 448 -27.76 29.51 -15.13
CA GLN A 448 -28.69 29.64 -16.24
C GLN A 448 -28.20 30.76 -17.16
N ASP A 449 -28.18 30.49 -18.46
CA ASP A 449 -27.89 31.46 -19.51
C ASP A 449 -29.05 31.57 -20.50
N SER A 450 -29.21 32.75 -21.11
CA SER A 450 -30.20 33.00 -22.18
C SER A 450 -29.60 32.86 -23.59
N GLY A 451 -28.50 32.11 -23.73
CA GLY A 451 -27.69 32.02 -24.94
C GLY A 451 -28.29 31.12 -26.03
N ILE A 452 -27.40 30.66 -26.93
CA ILE A 452 -27.79 29.87 -28.12
C ILE A 452 -28.30 28.46 -27.81
N GLY A 453 -28.07 27.95 -26.59
CA GLY A 453 -28.35 26.57 -26.21
C GLY A 453 -27.43 25.55 -26.90
N LEU A 454 -27.76 24.26 -26.77
CA LEU A 454 -26.93 23.14 -27.28
C LEU A 454 -27.70 22.20 -28.21
N SER A 455 -27.04 21.77 -29.29
CA SER A 455 -27.60 20.80 -30.23
C SER A 455 -27.72 19.41 -29.58
N GLY A 456 -28.73 18.60 -29.97
CA GLY A 456 -28.97 17.28 -29.37
C GLY A 456 -27.82 16.26 -29.53
N THR A 457 -26.93 16.45 -30.51
CA THR A 457 -25.73 15.63 -30.71
C THR A 457 -24.60 16.00 -29.74
N ASP A 458 -24.45 17.28 -29.41
CA ASP A 458 -23.39 17.78 -28.54
C ASP A 458 -23.67 17.47 -27.06
N ARG A 459 -24.95 17.40 -26.68
CA ARG A 459 -25.37 17.06 -25.30
C ARG A 459 -24.78 15.75 -24.78
N LYS A 460 -24.64 14.72 -25.63
CA LYS A 460 -24.10 13.40 -25.22
C LYS A 460 -22.60 13.40 -24.94
N LYS A 461 -21.85 14.34 -25.54
CA LYS A 461 -20.39 14.40 -25.44
C LYS A 461 -19.89 15.50 -24.49
N LEU A 462 -20.79 16.33 -23.98
CA LEU A 462 -20.50 17.58 -23.28
C LEU A 462 -19.56 17.45 -22.06
N PHE A 463 -19.54 16.29 -21.39
CA PHE A 463 -18.63 16.00 -20.26
C PHE A 463 -17.51 15.01 -20.60
N GLU A 464 -17.34 14.65 -21.88
CA GLU A 464 -16.21 13.84 -22.34
C GLU A 464 -14.97 14.72 -22.56
N SER A 465 -13.80 14.22 -22.15
CA SER A 465 -12.52 14.93 -22.29
C SER A 465 -12.19 15.20 -23.76
N PHE A 466 -11.71 16.40 -24.05
CA PHE A 466 -11.33 16.86 -25.40
C PHE A 466 -12.48 16.88 -26.41
N SER A 467 -13.73 16.80 -25.94
CA SER A 467 -14.88 17.05 -26.80
C SER A 467 -15.03 18.56 -27.03
N GLN A 468 -15.14 18.95 -28.29
CA GLN A 468 -15.43 20.32 -28.69
C GLN A 468 -16.60 20.25 -29.67
N GLY A 469 -17.59 21.13 -29.49
CA GLY A 469 -18.76 21.21 -30.37
C GLY A 469 -18.43 21.60 -31.81
N ASP A 470 -19.47 21.82 -32.62
CA ASP A 470 -19.40 22.01 -34.08
C ASP A 470 -18.28 22.97 -34.56
N ALA A 471 -17.58 22.59 -35.64
CA ALA A 471 -16.31 23.19 -36.08
C ALA A 471 -16.38 24.68 -36.50
N SER A 472 -17.59 25.23 -36.62
CA SER A 472 -17.85 26.64 -36.93
C SER A 472 -17.84 27.54 -35.69
N VAL A 473 -18.34 27.04 -34.55
CA VAL A 473 -18.43 27.77 -33.25
C VAL A 473 -17.08 27.73 -32.52
N THR A 474 -16.33 26.64 -32.65
CA THR A 474 -14.99 26.47 -32.06
C THR A 474 -13.97 27.47 -32.62
N ARG A 475 -14.10 27.88 -33.89
CA ARG A 475 -13.20 28.86 -34.53
C ARG A 475 -13.41 30.30 -34.06
N GLN A 476 -14.61 30.65 -33.58
CA GLN A 476 -14.91 32.00 -33.09
C GLN A 476 -14.54 32.23 -31.63
N PHE A 477 -14.60 31.20 -30.77
CA PHE A 477 -14.51 31.40 -29.32
C PHE A 477 -13.45 30.58 -28.57
N GLY A 478 -12.78 29.59 -29.19
CA GLY A 478 -11.61 28.86 -28.63
C GLY A 478 -11.84 28.11 -27.31
N GLY A 479 -11.05 27.08 -26.98
CA GLY A 479 -11.11 26.38 -25.68
C GLY A 479 -10.43 25.02 -25.68
N THR A 480 -10.10 24.47 -24.50
CA THR A 480 -9.45 23.16 -24.35
C THR A 480 -10.39 21.98 -24.60
N GLY A 481 -11.67 22.13 -24.27
CA GLY A 481 -12.58 20.98 -24.11
C GLY A 481 -12.27 20.13 -22.86
N LEU A 482 -11.44 20.63 -21.94
CA LEU A 482 -11.10 19.96 -20.68
C LEU A 482 -11.91 20.51 -19.50
N GLY A 483 -12.30 21.79 -19.52
CA GLY A 483 -12.94 22.45 -18.38
C GLY A 483 -14.14 21.67 -17.82
N LEU A 484 -15.13 21.31 -18.64
CA LEU A 484 -16.32 20.58 -18.18
C LEU A 484 -15.99 19.17 -17.67
N ALA A 485 -14.98 18.51 -18.23
CA ALA A 485 -14.51 17.21 -17.76
C ALA A 485 -13.81 17.32 -16.39
N ILE A 486 -13.01 18.38 -16.19
CA ILE A 486 -12.40 18.71 -14.89
C ILE A 486 -13.48 19.04 -13.87
N SER A 487 -14.44 19.91 -14.21
CA SER A 487 -15.57 20.25 -13.34
C SER A 487 -16.35 19.01 -12.92
N LYS A 488 -16.62 18.07 -13.83
CA LYS A 488 -17.29 16.80 -13.50
C LYS A 488 -16.53 15.99 -12.48
N GLN A 489 -15.20 15.92 -12.58
CA GLN A 489 -14.41 15.16 -11.62
C GLN A 489 -14.23 15.87 -10.28
N LEU A 490 -14.06 17.19 -10.27
CA LEU A 490 -14.04 17.96 -9.03
C LEU A 490 -15.37 17.83 -8.29
N VAL A 491 -16.50 17.92 -8.98
CA VAL A 491 -17.83 17.69 -8.41
C VAL A 491 -17.96 16.28 -7.84
N HIS A 492 -17.43 15.25 -8.51
CA HIS A 492 -17.42 13.88 -7.99
C HIS A 492 -16.58 13.75 -6.71
N LEU A 493 -15.42 14.42 -6.64
CA LEU A 493 -14.59 14.47 -5.43
C LEU A 493 -15.28 15.22 -4.28
N MET A 494 -16.12 16.21 -4.59
CA MET A 494 -16.98 16.92 -3.63
C MET A 494 -18.29 16.16 -3.33
N HIS A 495 -18.35 14.86 -3.63
CA HIS A 495 -19.50 13.98 -3.42
C HIS A 495 -20.82 14.44 -4.07
N GLY A 496 -20.72 15.19 -5.16
CA GLY A 496 -21.85 15.72 -5.89
C GLY A 496 -22.03 15.15 -7.30
N GLN A 497 -22.94 15.76 -8.05
CA GLN A 497 -23.26 15.45 -9.43
C GLN A 497 -23.32 16.72 -10.28
N ILE A 498 -22.90 16.65 -11.54
CA ILE A 498 -22.98 17.75 -12.50
C ILE A 498 -23.91 17.36 -13.64
N GLY A 499 -24.68 18.33 -14.13
CA GLY A 499 -25.68 18.11 -15.16
C GLY A 499 -25.91 19.32 -16.05
N PHE A 500 -26.79 19.08 -17.02
CA PHE A 500 -27.18 20.04 -18.04
C PHE A 500 -28.68 19.90 -18.28
N GLU A 501 -29.38 21.03 -18.35
CA GLU A 501 -30.78 21.15 -18.71
C GLU A 501 -30.93 22.17 -19.83
N ASP A 502 -31.73 21.86 -20.85
CA ASP A 502 -32.10 22.84 -21.86
C ASP A 502 -33.33 23.60 -21.39
N ASN A 503 -33.26 24.94 -21.37
CA ASN A 503 -34.37 25.77 -20.86
C ASN A 503 -35.66 25.54 -21.66
N GLN A 504 -35.56 25.15 -22.94
CA GLN A 504 -36.71 24.83 -23.79
C GLN A 504 -37.48 23.59 -23.33
N GLU A 505 -36.84 22.68 -22.59
CA GLU A 505 -37.51 21.50 -22.01
C GLU A 505 -38.39 21.89 -20.81
N ARG A 506 -38.05 22.98 -20.12
CA ARG A 506 -38.79 23.51 -18.98
C ARG A 506 -39.94 24.40 -19.41
N ALA A 507 -39.65 25.33 -20.33
CA ALA A 507 -40.63 26.24 -20.91
C ALA A 507 -40.31 26.46 -22.41
N PRO A 508 -41.24 26.17 -23.35
CA PRO A 508 -40.98 26.27 -24.79
C PRO A 508 -40.58 27.67 -25.28
N THR A 509 -40.82 28.70 -24.47
CA THR A 509 -40.52 30.11 -24.75
C THR A 509 -39.16 30.56 -24.23
N GLU A 510 -38.53 29.81 -23.33
CA GLU A 510 -37.23 30.14 -22.76
C GLU A 510 -36.11 29.59 -23.65
N LYS A 511 -35.11 30.42 -23.94
CA LYS A 511 -33.91 30.04 -24.72
C LYS A 511 -32.70 29.91 -23.79
N GLY A 512 -31.66 29.26 -24.29
CA GLY A 512 -30.39 29.07 -23.58
C GLY A 512 -30.33 27.77 -22.80
N SER A 513 -29.38 27.70 -21.87
CA SER A 513 -29.09 26.48 -21.11
C SER A 513 -29.00 26.72 -19.61
N THR A 514 -29.17 25.65 -18.83
CA THR A 514 -28.88 25.64 -17.40
C THR A 514 -27.88 24.54 -17.12
N PHE A 515 -26.68 24.93 -16.70
CA PHE A 515 -25.70 24.01 -16.15
C PHE A 515 -25.82 23.99 -14.64
N TRP A 516 -25.79 22.82 -14.03
CA TRP A 516 -25.91 22.70 -12.59
C TRP A 516 -24.93 21.69 -12.03
N PHE A 517 -24.56 21.88 -10.77
CA PHE A 517 -23.84 20.89 -10.00
C PHE A 517 -24.31 20.88 -8.56
N THR A 518 -24.12 19.75 -7.89
CA THR A 518 -24.28 19.62 -6.45
C THR A 518 -22.91 19.49 -5.81
N ALA A 519 -22.76 19.98 -4.58
CA ALA A 519 -21.56 19.80 -3.80
C ALA A 519 -21.92 19.63 -2.33
N GLN A 520 -21.26 18.67 -1.67
CA GLN A 520 -21.44 18.42 -0.26
C GLN A 520 -20.41 19.23 0.54
N PHE A 521 -20.88 19.94 1.57
CA PHE A 521 -20.03 20.69 2.48
C PHE A 521 -20.31 20.30 3.93
N ALA A 522 -19.30 20.38 4.79
CA ALA A 522 -19.52 20.30 6.23
C ALA A 522 -19.91 21.70 6.76
N VAL A 523 -20.78 21.75 7.75
CA VAL A 523 -21.31 23.00 8.33
C VAL A 523 -20.90 23.07 9.79
N ASP A 524 -20.44 24.23 10.23
CA ASP A 524 -20.20 24.52 11.63
C ASP A 524 -21.45 25.19 12.22
N GLU A 525 -22.18 24.50 13.10
CA GLU A 525 -23.51 24.90 13.59
C GLU A 525 -23.49 26.11 14.55
N GLU A 526 -22.32 26.70 14.85
CA GLU A 526 -22.17 27.68 15.95
C GLU A 526 -22.40 29.16 15.59
N HIS A 527 -22.74 29.53 14.35
CA HIS A 527 -22.89 30.95 13.96
C HIS A 527 -24.28 31.29 13.38
N GLU A 528 -25.19 31.78 14.22
CA GLU A 528 -26.38 32.54 13.76
C GLU A 528 -25.95 33.95 13.31
N ILE A 529 -26.24 34.30 12.06
CA ILE A 529 -25.96 35.64 11.52
C ILE A 529 -27.07 36.59 11.96
N GLU A 530 -26.78 37.48 12.90
CA GLU A 530 -27.69 38.58 13.22
C GLU A 530 -27.66 39.63 12.10
N HIS A 531 -28.74 39.72 11.32
CA HIS A 531 -28.87 40.73 10.28
C HIS A 531 -29.16 42.13 10.87
N PRO A 532 -28.54 43.21 10.34
CA PRO A 532 -28.88 44.57 10.75
C PRO A 532 -30.29 44.93 10.29
N HIS A 533 -31.04 45.62 11.15
CA HIS A 533 -32.42 46.03 10.88
C HIS A 533 -32.47 47.50 10.46
N PHE A 534 -33.08 47.79 9.31
CA PHE A 534 -33.13 49.13 8.72
C PHE A 534 -34.57 49.66 8.58
N GLU A 535 -35.45 49.37 9.54
CA GLU A 535 -36.86 49.79 9.55
C GLU A 535 -37.07 51.31 9.43
N HIS A 536 -36.05 52.09 9.79
CA HIS A 536 -36.07 53.56 9.77
C HIS A 536 -35.77 54.17 8.39
N LEU A 537 -35.35 53.37 7.41
CA LEU A 537 -35.04 53.78 6.05
C LEU A 537 -36.17 53.39 5.09
N GLN A 538 -36.27 54.11 3.98
CA GLN A 538 -37.18 53.75 2.89
C GLN A 538 -36.40 53.66 1.58
N VAL A 539 -36.58 52.59 0.82
CA VAL A 539 -35.92 52.44 -0.50
C VAL A 539 -36.94 52.54 -1.62
N VAL A 540 -36.67 53.38 -2.61
CA VAL A 540 -37.42 53.44 -3.87
C VAL A 540 -36.47 53.00 -4.97
N SER A 541 -36.83 51.97 -5.72
CA SER A 541 -35.95 51.39 -6.72
C SER A 541 -36.57 51.34 -8.11
N TYR A 542 -35.72 51.52 -9.11
CA TYR A 542 -35.98 51.17 -10.51
C TYR A 542 -34.78 50.38 -11.03
N LEU A 543 -34.98 49.08 -11.26
CA LEU A 543 -34.01 48.21 -11.92
C LEU A 543 -34.66 47.66 -13.18
N ALA A 544 -34.03 47.84 -14.35
CA ALA A 544 -34.61 47.43 -15.63
C ALA A 544 -34.64 45.90 -15.77
N HIS A 545 -33.70 45.21 -15.12
CA HIS A 545 -33.58 43.76 -15.14
C HIS A 545 -34.44 43.09 -14.03
N PRO A 546 -35.47 42.28 -14.39
CA PRO A 546 -36.41 41.72 -13.41
C PRO A 546 -35.77 40.78 -12.37
N ALA A 547 -34.75 40.01 -12.76
CA ALA A 547 -34.10 39.09 -11.85
C ALA A 547 -33.34 39.86 -10.75
N THR A 548 -32.60 40.90 -11.14
CA THR A 548 -31.88 41.77 -10.20
C THR A 548 -32.84 42.54 -9.30
N ALA A 549 -33.95 43.05 -9.85
CA ALA A 549 -35.01 43.69 -9.06
C ALA A 549 -35.56 42.75 -7.99
N SER A 550 -35.77 41.48 -8.33
CA SER A 550 -36.21 40.46 -7.38
C SER A 550 -35.18 40.16 -6.29
N VAL A 551 -33.88 40.14 -6.62
CA VAL A 551 -32.80 39.97 -5.63
C VAL A 551 -32.74 41.16 -4.68
N LEU A 552 -32.79 42.39 -5.20
CA LEU A 552 -32.82 43.60 -4.38
C LEU A 552 -34.03 43.59 -3.44
N ARG A 553 -35.22 43.26 -3.96
CA ARG A 553 -36.45 43.15 -3.17
C ARG A 553 -36.29 42.14 -2.04
N TYR A 554 -35.76 40.95 -2.34
CA TYR A 554 -35.52 39.91 -1.34
C TYR A 554 -34.57 40.39 -0.23
N TYR A 555 -33.45 41.03 -0.57
CA TYR A 555 -32.54 41.59 0.43
C TYR A 555 -33.20 42.67 1.28
N LEU A 556 -33.94 43.60 0.67
CA LEU A 556 -34.65 44.65 1.40
C LEU A 556 -35.73 44.08 2.35
N GLU A 557 -36.47 43.05 1.92
CA GLU A 557 -37.43 42.33 2.75
C GLU A 557 -36.74 41.68 3.97
N ASN A 558 -35.59 41.02 3.76
CA ASN A 558 -34.82 40.38 4.83
C ASN A 558 -34.30 41.37 5.89
N TYR A 559 -33.87 42.56 5.47
CA TYR A 559 -33.41 43.61 6.38
C TYR A 559 -34.53 44.50 6.94
N GLN A 560 -35.79 44.12 6.69
CA GLN A 560 -36.99 44.81 7.13
C GLN A 560 -37.05 46.28 6.67
N VAL A 561 -36.57 46.55 5.44
CA VAL A 561 -36.62 47.87 4.81
C VAL A 561 -37.94 48.06 4.05
N PRO A 562 -38.76 49.05 4.41
CA PRO A 562 -39.87 49.51 3.57
C PRO A 562 -39.38 49.87 2.16
N HIS A 563 -39.86 49.17 1.14
CA HIS A 563 -39.42 49.38 -0.23
C HIS A 563 -40.59 49.60 -1.20
N ILE A 564 -40.34 50.39 -2.27
CA ILE A 564 -41.28 50.63 -3.36
C ILE A 564 -40.54 50.41 -4.68
N GLU A 565 -40.90 49.34 -5.38
CA GLU A 565 -40.39 49.05 -6.73
C GLU A 565 -41.25 49.77 -7.78
N THR A 566 -40.60 50.46 -8.71
CA THR A 566 -41.26 51.16 -9.81
C THR A 566 -41.12 50.37 -11.11
N GLN A 567 -42.18 50.37 -11.94
CA GLN A 567 -42.20 49.53 -13.15
C GLN A 567 -41.52 50.18 -14.36
N SER A 568 -41.29 51.49 -14.31
CA SER A 568 -40.65 52.25 -15.38
C SER A 568 -40.01 53.52 -14.84
N ILE A 569 -39.04 54.06 -15.59
CA ILE A 569 -38.46 55.38 -15.30
C ILE A 569 -39.54 56.48 -15.20
N LEU A 570 -40.62 56.37 -15.99
CA LEU A 570 -41.71 57.35 -15.96
C LEU A 570 -42.53 57.26 -14.67
N ASP A 571 -42.79 56.03 -14.19
CA ASP A 571 -43.43 55.76 -12.90
C ASP A 571 -42.57 56.31 -11.76
N LEU A 572 -41.24 56.09 -11.82
CA LEU A 572 -40.26 56.67 -10.92
C LEU A 572 -40.37 58.21 -10.85
N PHE A 573 -40.33 58.90 -12.00
CA PHE A 573 -40.44 60.36 -12.05
C PHE A 573 -41.78 60.90 -11.53
N SER A 574 -42.88 60.15 -11.72
CA SER A 574 -44.18 60.54 -11.20
C SER A 574 -44.23 60.49 -9.66
N ARG A 575 -43.55 59.51 -9.07
CA ARG A 575 -43.47 59.30 -7.61
C ARG A 575 -42.46 60.20 -6.93
N LEU A 576 -41.37 60.56 -7.62
CA LEU A 576 -40.32 61.44 -7.10
C LEU A 576 -40.85 62.79 -6.59
N LYS A 577 -41.94 63.31 -7.17
CA LYS A 577 -42.60 64.55 -6.70
C LYS A 577 -43.32 64.42 -5.36
N HIS A 578 -43.66 63.20 -4.96
CA HIS A 578 -44.46 62.90 -3.78
C HIS A 578 -43.65 62.24 -2.65
N LEU A 579 -42.35 62.00 -2.87
CA LEU A 579 -41.47 61.46 -1.84
C LEU A 579 -41.15 62.53 -0.80
N ASP A 580 -41.32 62.16 0.47
CA ASP A 580 -40.97 63.00 1.62
C ASP A 580 -39.45 63.20 1.60
N GLN A 581 -38.99 64.44 1.48
CA GLN A 581 -37.57 64.81 1.37
C GLN A 581 -36.82 64.70 2.72
N LYS A 582 -37.01 63.60 3.43
CA LYS A 582 -36.26 63.27 4.65
C LYS A 582 -34.98 62.54 4.28
N ASP A 583 -33.93 62.73 5.08
CA ASP A 583 -32.59 62.12 4.89
C ASP A 583 -32.57 60.57 4.91
N ASN A 584 -33.72 59.94 5.18
CA ASN A 584 -33.84 58.48 5.35
C ASN A 584 -34.38 57.73 4.12
N THR A 585 -34.61 58.42 2.99
CA THR A 585 -35.05 57.76 1.75
C THR A 585 -33.86 57.54 0.81
N TRP A 586 -33.70 56.31 0.32
CA TRP A 586 -32.72 55.92 -0.69
C TRP A 586 -33.41 55.69 -2.04
N LEU A 587 -32.92 56.36 -3.08
CA LEU A 587 -33.33 56.11 -4.46
C LEU A 587 -32.27 55.25 -5.14
N ILE A 588 -32.62 54.06 -5.62
CA ILE A 588 -31.71 53.16 -6.35
C ILE A 588 -32.15 53.08 -7.81
N VAL A 589 -31.29 53.46 -8.75
CA VAL A 589 -31.62 53.50 -10.18
C VAL A 589 -30.61 52.75 -11.03
N ASP A 590 -31.09 52.02 -12.03
CA ASP A 590 -30.27 51.33 -13.04
C ASP A 590 -29.50 52.31 -13.94
N HIS A 591 -28.38 51.87 -14.49
CA HIS A 591 -27.54 52.64 -15.43
C HIS A 591 -28.08 52.64 -16.88
N SER A 592 -29.36 52.33 -17.09
CA SER A 592 -29.91 52.09 -18.43
C SER A 592 -29.91 53.36 -19.31
N GLY A 593 -29.14 53.34 -20.40
CA GLY A 593 -29.12 54.41 -21.41
C GLY A 593 -28.10 55.52 -21.09
N ASP A 594 -28.53 56.78 -21.21
CA ASP A 594 -27.72 57.95 -20.86
C ASP A 594 -27.84 58.23 -19.35
N THR A 595 -26.93 57.64 -18.58
CA THR A 595 -26.88 57.76 -17.11
C THR A 595 -26.76 59.22 -16.66
N GLU A 596 -26.02 60.05 -17.39
CA GLU A 596 -25.84 61.46 -17.02
C GLU A 596 -27.16 62.23 -17.15
N ALA A 597 -27.87 62.06 -18.27
CA ALA A 597 -29.19 62.66 -18.48
C ALA A 597 -30.21 62.18 -17.42
N LEU A 598 -30.19 60.90 -17.08
CA LEU A 598 -31.04 60.32 -16.04
C LEU A 598 -30.76 60.96 -14.67
N LEU A 599 -29.49 61.04 -14.26
CA LEU A 599 -29.10 61.60 -12.97
C LEU A 599 -29.41 63.08 -12.86
N LYS A 600 -29.19 63.85 -13.94
CA LYS A 600 -29.57 65.25 -14.01
C LYS A 600 -31.08 65.46 -13.81
N GLU A 601 -31.89 64.63 -14.45
CA GLU A 601 -33.34 64.68 -14.37
C GLU A 601 -33.86 64.27 -12.98
N ILE A 602 -33.24 63.27 -12.35
CA ILE A 602 -33.50 62.87 -10.96
C ILE A 602 -33.12 64.00 -10.00
N ARG A 603 -31.93 64.58 -10.14
CA ARG A 603 -31.42 65.64 -9.24
C ARG A 603 -32.20 66.93 -9.31
N SER A 604 -32.82 67.24 -10.44
CA SER A 604 -33.76 68.36 -10.52
C SER A 604 -35.05 68.16 -9.68
N ARG A 605 -35.39 66.91 -9.33
CA ARG A 605 -36.65 66.53 -8.64
C ARG A 605 -36.44 65.97 -7.24
N TYR A 606 -35.24 65.44 -6.93
CA TYR A 606 -34.95 64.72 -5.70
C TYR A 606 -33.54 65.03 -5.17
N GLN A 607 -33.46 65.42 -3.89
CA GLN A 607 -32.24 65.89 -3.23
C GLN A 607 -31.72 64.93 -2.14
N GLY A 608 -32.42 63.82 -1.88
CA GLY A 608 -31.99 62.83 -0.88
C GLY A 608 -30.94 61.84 -1.40
N ASN A 609 -30.73 60.76 -0.64
CA ASN A 609 -29.72 59.74 -0.94
C ASN A 609 -30.04 59.02 -2.26
N LEU A 610 -29.05 58.95 -3.15
CA LEU A 610 -29.16 58.36 -4.49
C LEU A 610 -28.06 57.34 -4.68
N ALA A 611 -28.41 56.17 -5.19
CA ALA A 611 -27.48 55.17 -5.64
C ALA A 611 -27.72 54.78 -7.09
N VAL A 612 -26.65 54.52 -7.83
CA VAL A 612 -26.69 54.07 -9.23
C VAL A 612 -26.20 52.64 -9.29
N TYR A 613 -27.04 51.76 -9.82
CA TYR A 613 -26.74 50.36 -10.01
C TYR A 613 -26.11 50.11 -11.39
N GLY A 614 -24.93 49.52 -11.45
CA GLY A 614 -24.29 49.18 -12.72
C GLY A 614 -22.88 48.61 -12.60
N TYR A 615 -22.26 48.28 -13.74
CA TYR A 615 -20.89 47.76 -13.76
C TYR A 615 -19.88 48.83 -13.34
N GLN A 616 -18.86 48.44 -12.58
CA GLN A 616 -17.82 49.36 -12.10
C GLN A 616 -17.14 50.13 -13.24
N MET A 617 -16.93 49.48 -14.39
CA MET A 617 -16.28 50.11 -15.55
C MET A 617 -17.18 51.07 -16.34
N THR A 618 -18.50 51.03 -16.15
CA THR A 618 -19.45 51.94 -16.81
C THR A 618 -19.85 53.13 -15.94
N LEU A 619 -19.56 53.08 -14.64
CA LEU A 619 -19.85 54.14 -13.69
C LEU A 619 -18.65 55.06 -13.51
N GLU A 620 -18.68 56.22 -14.18
CA GLU A 620 -17.59 57.21 -14.07
C GLU A 620 -17.58 57.91 -12.70
N PRO A 621 -16.47 57.89 -11.93
CA PRO A 621 -16.41 58.49 -10.60
C PRO A 621 -16.70 59.99 -10.57
N ASN A 622 -16.28 60.72 -11.60
CA ASN A 622 -16.48 62.16 -11.72
C ASN A 622 -17.97 62.52 -11.83
N MET A 623 -18.70 61.77 -12.65
CA MET A 623 -20.15 61.93 -12.86
C MET A 623 -20.93 61.60 -11.58
N LEU A 624 -20.59 60.51 -10.89
CA LEU A 624 -21.20 60.17 -9.60
C LEU A 624 -20.99 61.26 -8.55
N THR A 625 -19.79 61.84 -8.50
CA THR A 625 -19.45 62.91 -7.55
C THR A 625 -20.22 64.20 -7.86
N GLU A 626 -20.31 64.59 -9.13
CA GLU A 626 -21.05 65.77 -9.58
C GLU A 626 -22.53 65.71 -9.16
N TYR A 627 -23.17 64.56 -9.36
CA TYR A 627 -24.57 64.35 -9.01
C TYR A 627 -24.76 63.76 -7.60
N ARG A 628 -23.75 63.78 -6.72
CA ARG A 628 -23.83 63.26 -5.33
C ARG A 628 -24.44 61.86 -5.22
N ALA A 629 -24.17 60.98 -6.19
CA ALA A 629 -24.72 59.64 -6.23
C ALA A 629 -23.69 58.62 -5.76
N ARG A 630 -24.12 57.57 -5.04
CA ARG A 630 -23.27 56.47 -4.63
C ARG A 630 -23.33 55.32 -5.64
N PRO A 631 -22.23 54.62 -5.94
CA PRO A 631 -22.28 53.44 -6.78
C PRO A 631 -22.83 52.23 -6.03
N LEU A 632 -23.55 51.37 -6.73
CA LEU A 632 -23.90 50.01 -6.32
C LEU A 632 -23.55 49.08 -7.48
N TYR A 633 -22.61 48.17 -7.26
CA TYR A 633 -22.05 47.39 -8.38
C TYR A 633 -22.94 46.21 -8.78
N GLN A 634 -22.89 45.86 -10.07
CA GLN A 634 -23.43 44.63 -10.64
C GLN A 634 -22.32 43.57 -10.77
N PRO A 635 -22.49 42.35 -10.24
CA PRO A 635 -23.69 41.78 -9.60
C PRO A 635 -23.99 42.38 -8.22
N LEU A 636 -25.27 42.40 -7.81
CA LEU A 636 -25.69 42.98 -6.54
C LEU A 636 -25.16 42.17 -5.34
N SER A 637 -24.22 42.77 -4.60
CA SER A 637 -23.70 42.22 -3.34
C SER A 637 -24.62 42.56 -2.15
N ARG A 638 -24.81 41.56 -1.27
CA ARG A 638 -25.45 41.72 0.03
C ARG A 638 -24.69 42.69 0.94
N SER A 639 -23.37 42.54 1.05
CA SER A 639 -22.51 43.42 1.86
C SER A 639 -22.47 44.84 1.29
N GLY A 640 -22.42 44.98 -0.04
CA GLY A 640 -22.48 46.28 -0.71
C GLY A 640 -23.79 47.03 -0.45
N LEU A 641 -24.92 46.32 -0.42
CA LEU A 641 -26.22 46.92 -0.07
C LEU A 641 -26.27 47.34 1.40
N ILE A 642 -25.80 46.50 2.34
CA ILE A 642 -25.72 46.86 3.77
C ILE A 642 -24.84 48.09 3.97
N GLN A 643 -23.68 48.14 3.31
CA GLN A 643 -22.75 49.28 3.38
C GLN A 643 -23.40 50.58 2.86
N LEU A 644 -24.15 50.48 1.75
CA LEU A 644 -24.91 51.59 1.21
C LEU A 644 -25.95 52.12 2.21
N LEU A 645 -26.72 51.21 2.82
CA LEU A 645 -27.82 51.54 3.74
C LEU A 645 -27.33 52.00 5.13
N SER A 646 -26.17 51.53 5.59
CA SER A 646 -25.58 51.89 6.89
C SER A 646 -24.88 53.25 6.91
N ASP A 647 -24.87 53.97 5.78
CA ASP A 647 -24.36 55.34 5.63
C ASP A 647 -22.91 55.55 6.09
N GLN A 648 -22.08 54.49 6.04
CA GLN A 648 -20.65 54.60 6.29
C GLN A 648 -19.94 55.27 5.10
N PRO A 649 -18.96 56.17 5.35
CA PRO A 649 -18.18 56.77 4.28
C PRO A 649 -17.43 55.68 3.51
N ILE A 650 -17.75 55.54 2.22
CA ILE A 650 -16.94 54.78 1.27
C ILE A 650 -15.82 55.72 0.84
N PHE A 651 -14.57 55.24 0.92
CA PHE A 651 -13.28 55.93 0.77
C PHE A 651 -12.67 56.50 2.06
N GLU A 652 -12.18 55.60 2.93
CA GLU A 652 -10.97 55.83 3.73
C GLU A 652 -10.25 54.50 3.91
N GLU A 653 -9.59 54.06 2.85
CA GLU A 653 -8.28 53.41 2.92
C GLU A 653 -7.63 53.77 1.58
N GLU A 654 -7.14 55.01 1.48
CA GLU A 654 -6.00 55.26 0.60
C GLU A 654 -4.98 54.20 0.98
N GLN A 655 -4.54 53.42 -0.01
CA GLN A 655 -3.32 52.64 0.10
C GLN A 655 -2.28 53.60 0.68
N GLN A 656 -1.93 53.43 1.95
CA GLN A 656 -0.79 54.13 2.52
C GLN A 656 0.38 53.74 1.63
N ASP A 657 0.96 54.72 0.95
CA ASP A 657 2.22 54.54 0.22
C ASP A 657 3.23 53.97 1.21
N PHE A 658 3.44 52.65 1.16
CA PHE A 658 4.41 51.98 2.00
C PHE A 658 5.79 52.45 1.56
N ASN A 659 6.39 53.34 2.34
CA ASN A 659 7.76 53.78 2.14
C ASN A 659 8.69 52.96 3.05
N GLY A 660 9.35 51.96 2.49
CA GLY A 660 10.29 51.07 3.17
C GLY A 660 11.69 51.65 3.35
N GLN A 661 11.85 52.98 3.31
CA GLN A 661 13.13 53.65 3.47
C GLN A 661 13.81 53.25 4.80
N GLY A 662 15.00 52.66 4.71
CA GLY A 662 15.76 52.16 5.86
C GLY A 662 15.65 50.65 6.11
N LEU A 663 14.81 49.92 5.37
CA LEU A 663 14.76 48.45 5.40
C LEU A 663 15.85 47.84 4.52
N HIS A 664 16.53 46.82 5.02
CA HIS A 664 17.52 46.03 4.30
C HIS A 664 17.11 44.56 4.25
N ILE A 665 16.77 44.07 3.06
CA ILE A 665 16.22 42.72 2.82
C ILE A 665 17.20 41.87 2.03
N LEU A 666 17.26 40.58 2.36
CA LEU A 666 17.98 39.57 1.60
C LEU A 666 17.01 38.79 0.71
N ALA A 667 17.25 38.77 -0.60
CA ALA A 667 16.52 37.99 -1.58
C ALA A 667 17.37 36.79 -2.04
N VAL A 668 16.86 35.57 -1.84
CA VAL A 668 17.55 34.31 -2.13
C VAL A 668 16.74 33.47 -3.10
N ASP A 669 17.27 33.22 -4.30
CA ASP A 669 16.62 32.46 -5.37
C ASP A 669 17.72 31.93 -6.31
N ASP A 670 17.59 30.70 -6.79
CA ASP A 670 18.60 30.09 -7.69
C ASP A 670 18.49 30.58 -9.13
N HIS A 671 17.44 31.34 -9.45
CA HIS A 671 17.18 31.92 -10.77
C HIS A 671 17.36 33.44 -10.78
N LEU A 672 18.41 33.91 -11.45
CA LEU A 672 18.75 35.33 -11.57
C LEU A 672 17.59 36.23 -12.07
N PRO A 673 16.76 35.85 -13.06
CA PRO A 673 15.60 36.64 -13.46
C PRO A 673 14.59 36.90 -12.34
N ASN A 674 14.33 35.91 -11.46
CA ASN A 674 13.41 36.08 -10.34
C ASN A 674 13.95 37.11 -9.33
N LEU A 675 15.27 37.08 -9.08
CA LEU A 675 15.93 38.07 -8.22
C LEU A 675 15.84 39.48 -8.80
N ILE A 676 16.00 39.65 -10.11
CA ILE A 676 15.91 40.97 -10.78
C ILE A 676 14.49 41.54 -10.64
N VAL A 677 13.46 40.70 -10.81
CA VAL A 677 12.05 41.13 -10.65
C VAL A 677 11.78 41.50 -9.19
N LEU A 678 12.19 40.68 -8.23
CA LEU A 678 12.00 40.95 -6.80
C LEU A 678 12.75 42.22 -6.35
N GLU A 679 13.98 42.42 -6.82
CA GLU A 679 14.78 43.62 -6.58
C GLU A 679 14.11 44.87 -7.16
N ALA A 680 13.57 44.79 -8.38
CA ALA A 680 12.86 45.90 -8.99
C ALA A 680 11.58 46.27 -8.21
N LEU A 681 10.81 45.28 -7.73
CA LEU A 681 9.62 45.51 -6.92
C LEU A 681 9.95 46.11 -5.54
N LEU A 682 10.97 45.58 -4.86
CA LEU A 682 11.42 46.12 -3.57
C LEU A 682 12.05 47.52 -3.70
N GLY A 683 12.73 47.79 -4.82
CA GLY A 683 13.29 49.10 -5.13
C GLY A 683 12.25 50.20 -5.29
N GLU A 684 11.05 49.88 -5.80
CA GLU A 684 9.93 50.82 -5.88
C GLU A 684 9.43 51.26 -4.49
N LEU A 685 9.58 50.40 -3.49
CA LEU A 685 9.22 50.68 -2.09
C LEU A 685 10.37 51.31 -1.28
N ASN A 686 11.45 51.77 -1.93
CA ASN A 686 12.68 52.30 -1.30
C ASN A 686 13.38 51.31 -0.34
N VAL A 687 13.22 50.00 -0.56
CA VAL A 687 13.87 48.96 0.26
C VAL A 687 15.23 48.60 -0.34
N LYS A 688 16.28 48.60 0.50
CA LYS A 688 17.60 48.13 0.09
C LYS A 688 17.58 46.60 -0.01
N THR A 689 17.95 46.06 -1.16
CA THR A 689 17.94 44.60 -1.40
C THR A 689 19.35 44.07 -1.63
N THR A 690 19.69 42.93 -1.03
CA THR A 690 20.91 42.16 -1.31
C THR A 690 20.52 40.80 -1.89
N LYS A 691 21.22 40.34 -2.93
CA LYS A 691 20.90 39.14 -3.68
C LYS A 691 21.82 37.98 -3.30
N ALA A 692 21.29 36.77 -3.26
CA ALA A 692 22.05 35.53 -3.18
C ALA A 692 21.47 34.48 -4.13
N LEU A 693 22.34 33.77 -4.86
CA LEU A 693 21.99 32.75 -5.84
C LEU A 693 21.91 31.34 -5.25
N SER A 694 22.21 31.17 -3.96
CA SER A 694 22.12 29.89 -3.27
C SER A 694 21.94 30.05 -1.77
N GLY A 695 21.41 29.02 -1.12
CA GLY A 695 21.30 28.96 0.34
C GLY A 695 22.65 29.07 1.07
N GLN A 696 23.74 28.55 0.48
CA GLN A 696 25.09 28.65 1.04
C GLN A 696 25.64 30.08 0.96
N GLU A 697 25.40 30.77 -0.15
CA GLU A 697 25.79 32.18 -0.33
C GLU A 697 25.03 33.07 0.66
N ALA A 698 23.74 32.84 0.85
CA ALA A 698 22.93 33.53 1.84
C ALA A 698 23.50 33.40 3.26
N LEU A 699 23.91 32.19 3.66
CA LEU A 699 24.56 31.96 4.95
C LEU A 699 25.89 32.70 5.10
N ASN A 700 26.71 32.71 4.06
CA ASN A 700 28.00 33.42 4.08
C ASN A 700 27.79 34.93 4.26
N ILE A 701 26.83 35.51 3.54
CA ILE A 701 26.49 36.94 3.64
C ILE A 701 25.97 37.29 5.05
N ILE A 702 25.11 36.44 5.62
CA ILE A 702 24.58 36.64 6.98
C ILE A 702 25.73 36.54 8.01
N GLN A 703 26.59 35.53 7.89
CA GLN A 703 27.72 35.32 8.81
C GLN A 703 28.72 36.48 8.74
N GLU A 704 29.06 36.95 7.54
CA GLU A 704 29.99 38.07 7.35
C GLU A 704 29.47 39.35 8.02
N ARG A 705 28.16 39.62 7.93
CA ARG A 705 27.54 40.77 8.61
C ARG A 705 27.54 40.62 10.13
N ILE A 706 27.30 39.42 10.64
CA ILE A 706 27.36 39.11 12.08
C ILE A 706 28.79 39.28 12.60
N ASP A 707 29.80 38.77 11.89
CA ASP A 707 31.21 38.89 12.25
C ASP A 707 31.66 40.37 12.28
N GLN A 708 31.08 41.19 11.40
CA GLN A 708 31.28 42.65 11.35
C GLN A 708 30.46 43.42 12.40
N LYS A 709 29.70 42.75 13.27
CA LYS A 709 28.77 43.34 14.26
C LYS A 709 27.71 44.27 13.65
N LEU A 710 27.32 44.02 12.40
CA LEU A 710 26.23 44.74 11.73
C LEU A 710 24.89 44.01 11.96
N LYS A 711 23.78 44.74 11.92
CA LYS A 711 22.44 44.13 11.85
C LYS A 711 22.38 43.27 10.58
N PRO A 712 21.99 41.98 10.66
CA PRO A 712 22.03 41.07 9.51
C PRO A 712 21.08 41.55 8.40
N PHE A 713 19.77 41.36 8.56
CA PHE A 713 18.74 41.88 7.66
C PHE A 713 17.46 42.13 8.45
N ASP A 714 16.53 42.89 7.89
CA ASP A 714 15.19 43.09 8.47
C ASP A 714 14.22 41.96 8.09
N LEU A 715 14.44 41.35 6.93
CA LEU A 715 13.64 40.25 6.40
C LEU A 715 14.45 39.47 5.35
N VAL A 716 14.13 38.18 5.18
CA VAL A 716 14.68 37.34 4.11
C VAL A 716 13.55 36.77 3.27
N PHE A 717 13.57 36.99 1.96
CA PHE A 717 12.79 36.21 0.99
C PHE A 717 13.63 35.01 0.53
N MET A 718 13.13 33.80 0.76
CA MET A 718 13.90 32.56 0.58
C MET A 718 13.17 31.58 -0.33
N ASP A 719 13.73 31.28 -1.50
CA ASP A 719 13.24 30.17 -2.31
C ASP A 719 13.40 28.81 -1.61
N ILE A 720 12.38 27.97 -1.66
CA ILE A 720 12.38 26.66 -1.03
C ILE A 720 13.18 25.66 -1.87
N GLN A 721 13.02 25.71 -3.19
CA GLN A 721 13.61 24.72 -4.10
C GLN A 721 14.88 25.28 -4.74
N MET A 722 16.01 25.06 -4.08
CA MET A 722 17.33 25.43 -4.60
C MET A 722 18.28 24.22 -4.64
N PRO A 723 19.17 24.12 -5.64
CA PRO A 723 20.19 23.08 -5.71
C PRO A 723 21.26 23.24 -4.62
N VAL A 724 21.92 22.12 -4.28
CA VAL A 724 22.97 22.00 -3.23
C VAL A 724 22.45 22.16 -1.79
N MET A 725 21.76 23.25 -1.48
CA MET A 725 21.16 23.50 -0.17
C MET A 725 19.76 24.06 -0.34
N SER A 726 18.75 23.29 0.10
CA SER A 726 17.34 23.70 0.01
C SER A 726 17.04 24.87 0.95
N GLY A 727 16.04 25.69 0.64
CA GLY A 727 15.63 26.81 1.53
C GLY A 727 15.21 26.35 2.92
N ILE A 728 14.71 25.11 3.05
CA ILE A 728 14.42 24.45 4.32
C ILE A 728 15.70 24.20 5.12
N ASP A 729 16.73 23.62 4.48
CA ASP A 729 18.01 23.35 5.13
C ASP A 729 18.75 24.65 5.47
N THR A 730 18.67 25.65 4.60
CA THR A 730 19.18 27.01 4.83
C THR A 730 18.51 27.66 6.03
N THR A 731 17.17 27.55 6.14
CA THR A 731 16.44 28.07 7.31
C THR A 731 16.89 27.41 8.60
N ARG A 732 17.06 26.08 8.63
CA ARG A 732 17.58 25.40 9.83
C ARG A 732 18.99 25.87 10.21
N ALA A 733 19.85 26.09 9.21
CA ALA A 733 21.19 26.60 9.44
C ALA A 733 21.16 28.04 10.00
N ILE A 734 20.30 28.92 9.47
CA ILE A 734 20.12 30.29 10.01
C ILE A 734 19.62 30.24 11.46
N ARG A 735 18.61 29.41 11.77
CA ARG A 735 18.11 29.24 13.15
C ARG A 735 19.16 28.68 14.11
N SER A 736 20.01 27.78 13.64
CA SER A 736 21.14 27.28 14.43
C SER A 736 22.17 28.36 14.72
N LEU A 737 22.45 29.25 13.77
CA LEU A 737 23.35 30.39 13.95
C LEU A 737 22.78 31.40 14.96
N GLU A 738 21.48 31.72 14.86
CA GLU A 738 20.79 32.60 15.82
C GLU A 738 20.87 32.09 17.25
N SER A 739 20.78 30.78 17.47
CA SER A 739 20.86 30.17 18.81
C SER A 739 22.20 30.35 19.52
N THR A 740 23.24 30.77 18.79
CA THR A 740 24.59 31.02 19.33
C THR A 740 24.85 32.48 19.69
N LEU A 741 23.89 33.37 19.45
CA LEU A 741 23.99 34.81 19.70
C LEU A 741 23.23 35.20 20.99
N ASP A 742 23.85 36.01 21.85
CA ASP A 742 23.35 36.42 23.19
C ASP A 742 22.21 37.50 23.15
N GLY A 743 21.29 37.44 22.19
CA GLY A 743 20.18 38.40 22.09
C GLY A 743 18.96 37.85 21.35
N GLU A 744 17.76 38.34 21.72
CA GLU A 744 16.47 38.07 21.06
C GLU A 744 16.40 38.70 19.65
N MET A 745 17.28 38.29 18.74
CA MET A 745 17.24 38.70 17.34
C MET A 745 16.75 37.52 16.50
N GLN A 746 15.44 37.47 16.25
CA GLN A 746 14.84 36.48 15.36
C GLN A 746 14.65 37.12 13.97
N LEU A 747 15.43 36.68 12.98
CA LEU A 747 15.31 37.15 11.61
C LEU A 747 14.04 36.60 10.97
N PRO A 748 13.11 37.44 10.47
CA PRO A 748 11.94 36.96 9.73
C PRO A 748 12.36 36.32 8.40
N ILE A 749 11.99 35.05 8.19
CA ILE A 749 12.26 34.32 6.95
C ILE A 749 10.92 34.00 6.29
N ILE A 750 10.72 34.55 5.09
CA ILE A 750 9.52 34.40 4.27
C ILE A 750 9.83 33.48 3.11
N ALA A 751 9.10 32.37 3.02
CA ALA A 751 9.32 31.36 2.00
C ALA A 751 8.74 31.80 0.64
N LEU A 752 9.51 31.70 -0.43
CA LEU A 752 9.00 31.83 -1.80
C LEU A 752 8.69 30.43 -2.33
N THR A 753 7.42 30.15 -2.62
CA THR A 753 6.96 28.84 -3.08
C THR A 753 6.23 28.95 -4.42
N ALA A 754 6.32 27.91 -5.25
CA ALA A 754 5.57 27.83 -6.51
C ALA A 754 4.11 27.34 -6.33
N HIS A 755 3.74 26.79 -5.15
CA HIS A 755 2.41 26.27 -4.81
C HIS A 755 2.13 26.47 -3.31
N ALA A 756 1.14 27.29 -2.95
CA ALA A 756 0.66 27.38 -1.57
C ALA A 756 -0.37 26.27 -1.31
N LEU A 757 0.10 25.09 -0.93
CA LEU A 757 -0.76 24.05 -0.33
C LEU A 757 -0.66 24.16 1.20
N ALA A 758 -1.78 24.05 1.92
CA ALA A 758 -1.80 24.13 3.39
C ALA A 758 -0.87 23.12 4.09
N ASP A 759 -0.62 21.96 3.48
CA ASP A 759 0.31 20.95 4.00
C ASP A 759 1.79 21.37 3.94
N GLU A 760 2.16 22.19 2.96
CA GLU A 760 3.51 22.78 2.89
C GLU A 760 3.64 23.91 3.92
N LYS A 761 2.61 24.73 4.12
CA LYS A 761 2.59 25.80 5.13
C LYS A 761 2.94 25.27 6.53
N GLN A 762 2.26 24.22 6.99
CA GLN A 762 2.55 23.65 8.31
C GLN A 762 3.99 23.10 8.42
N LYS A 763 4.54 22.54 7.34
CA LYS A 763 5.92 22.05 7.31
C LYS A 763 6.93 23.20 7.33
N LEU A 764 6.71 24.25 6.56
CA LEU A 764 7.58 25.43 6.47
C LEU A 764 7.62 26.18 7.81
N LEU A 765 6.46 26.36 8.45
CA LEU A 765 6.37 26.96 9.78
C LEU A 765 7.06 26.10 10.86
N LYS A 766 6.90 24.76 10.82
CA LYS A 766 7.60 23.84 11.74
C LYS A 766 9.12 23.85 11.59
N VAL A 767 9.62 24.17 10.40
CA VAL A 767 11.07 24.28 10.11
C VAL A 767 11.66 25.58 10.69
N GLY A 768 10.82 26.57 11.01
CA GLY A 768 11.23 27.85 11.57
C GLY A 768 11.14 29.03 10.59
N MET A 769 10.44 28.88 9.45
CA MET A 769 10.03 30.01 8.61
C MET A 769 8.85 30.74 9.26
N ASN A 770 8.70 32.02 8.96
CA ASN A 770 7.71 32.90 9.58
C ASN A 770 6.44 33.06 8.75
N ASP A 771 6.58 33.08 7.42
CA ASP A 771 5.47 33.22 6.48
C ASP A 771 5.85 32.69 5.08
N TYR A 772 4.95 32.79 4.11
CA TYR A 772 5.19 32.37 2.73
C TYR A 772 4.53 33.28 1.68
N VAL A 773 5.06 33.25 0.46
CA VAL A 773 4.55 33.94 -0.73
C VAL A 773 4.54 32.99 -1.91
N THR A 774 3.45 33.01 -2.67
CA THR A 774 3.36 32.29 -3.94
C THR A 774 4.02 33.07 -5.06
N LYS A 775 4.87 32.41 -5.85
CA LYS A 775 5.37 32.96 -7.12
C LYS A 775 4.28 32.83 -8.20
N PRO A 776 4.03 33.84 -9.06
CA PRO A 776 4.77 35.11 -9.17
C PRO A 776 4.41 36.11 -8.07
N ILE A 777 5.43 36.78 -7.54
CA ILE A 777 5.30 37.73 -6.43
C ILE A 777 4.65 39.02 -6.94
N GLN A 778 3.55 39.43 -6.32
CA GLN A 778 2.81 40.66 -6.65
C GLN A 778 3.17 41.79 -5.66
N MET A 779 2.97 43.03 -6.09
CA MET A 779 3.31 44.21 -5.27
C MET A 779 2.47 44.27 -3.99
N GLU A 780 1.17 43.98 -4.07
CA GLU A 780 0.30 44.03 -2.88
C GLU A 780 0.76 43.02 -1.80
N GLN A 781 1.21 41.84 -2.22
CA GLN A 781 1.70 40.79 -1.32
C GLN A 781 3.01 41.21 -0.63
N ILE A 782 3.93 41.86 -1.35
CA ILE A 782 5.17 42.41 -0.76
C ILE A 782 4.82 43.44 0.30
N ILE A 783 3.95 44.41 -0.03
CA ILE A 783 3.54 45.47 0.91
C ILE A 783 2.94 44.87 2.19
N GLN A 784 2.05 43.87 2.06
CA GLN A 784 1.45 43.20 3.22
C GLN A 784 2.50 42.54 4.12
N ILE A 785 3.44 41.80 3.55
CA ILE A 785 4.48 41.08 4.30
C ILE A 785 5.42 42.04 4.99
N LEU A 786 5.86 43.08 4.29
CA LEU A 786 6.72 44.09 4.87
C LEU A 786 5.98 44.81 6.02
N THR A 787 4.74 45.20 5.81
CA THR A 787 3.91 45.86 6.84
C THR A 787 3.69 44.96 8.06
N GLN A 788 3.52 43.65 7.86
CA GLN A 788 3.29 42.69 8.95
C GLN A 788 4.56 42.41 9.75
N TRP A 789 5.69 42.17 9.08
CA TRP A 789 6.90 41.64 9.71
C TRP A 789 7.97 42.69 10.06
N THR A 790 7.83 43.94 9.61
CA THR A 790 8.79 45.03 9.90
C THR A 790 8.25 46.10 10.88
N LYS A 791 7.11 45.82 11.53
CA LYS A 791 6.31 46.74 12.38
C LYS A 791 7.06 47.47 13.51
N ASN A 792 8.28 47.06 13.87
CA ASN A 792 9.03 47.66 14.99
C ASN A 792 9.79 48.97 14.67
N ASN A 793 9.77 49.48 13.43
CA ASN A 793 10.41 50.76 13.09
C ASN A 793 9.45 51.88 12.64
N PHE A 794 8.12 51.69 12.77
CA PHE A 794 7.17 52.76 12.46
C PHE A 794 6.97 53.70 13.66
N THR A 795 7.89 54.65 13.81
CA THR A 795 7.58 55.92 14.46
C THR A 795 7.76 57.02 13.44
N ALA A 796 6.66 57.69 13.09
CA ALA A 796 6.68 58.94 12.37
C ALA A 796 7.55 59.95 13.14
N GLN A 797 8.79 60.15 12.70
CA GLN A 797 9.49 61.39 12.98
C GLN A 797 9.04 62.43 11.96
N ASN A 798 8.11 63.26 12.41
CA ASN A 798 7.95 64.61 11.89
C ASN A 798 9.30 65.33 11.96
N LEU A 799 9.97 65.46 10.83
CA LEU A 799 10.95 66.51 10.57
C LEU A 799 10.35 67.45 9.52
N ALA A 800 9.34 68.20 9.95
CA ALA A 800 8.96 69.41 9.23
C ALA A 800 9.90 70.54 9.66
N LYS A 801 10.52 71.14 8.64
CA LYS A 801 11.20 72.44 8.58
C LYS A 801 12.68 72.48 8.99
N ASP A 802 13.53 72.60 7.95
CA ASP A 802 14.47 73.73 7.87
C ASP A 802 15.06 74.03 6.46
N HIS A 803 14.65 73.36 5.38
CA HIS A 803 15.25 73.61 4.05
C HIS A 803 14.46 74.48 3.07
N HIS A 804 13.35 75.11 3.50
CA HIS A 804 12.61 76.06 2.65
C HIS A 804 13.30 77.41 2.42
N VAL A 805 14.48 77.67 3.01
CA VAL A 805 15.18 78.97 2.91
C VAL A 805 16.16 79.03 1.73
N VAL A 806 16.60 77.90 1.16
CA VAL A 806 17.60 77.91 0.06
C VAL A 806 16.94 78.02 -1.33
N ALA A 807 15.69 77.56 -1.47
CA ALA A 807 15.00 77.47 -2.76
C ALA A 807 14.54 78.82 -3.37
N GLU A 808 14.56 79.93 -2.63
CA GLU A 808 14.19 81.26 -3.15
C GLU A 808 15.39 82.09 -3.66
N ALA A 809 16.63 81.61 -3.52
CA ALA A 809 17.84 82.36 -3.87
C ALA A 809 18.46 82.01 -5.23
N LEU A 810 17.96 80.98 -5.91
CA LEU A 810 18.50 80.48 -7.18
C LEU A 810 17.66 80.94 -8.36
N ASP A 811 18.32 81.42 -9.42
CA ASP A 811 17.66 81.82 -10.66
C ASP A 811 17.04 80.58 -11.35
N PRO A 812 15.70 80.48 -11.47
CA PRO A 812 15.02 79.31 -12.03
C PRO A 812 15.39 79.02 -13.48
N GLU A 813 15.93 79.99 -14.22
CA GLU A 813 16.39 79.79 -15.60
C GLU A 813 17.72 79.03 -15.66
N ILE A 814 18.56 79.10 -14.62
CA ILE A 814 19.88 78.44 -14.59
C ILE A 814 19.76 77.03 -14.00
N LEU A 815 19.17 76.91 -12.81
CA LEU A 815 18.96 75.64 -12.13
C LEU A 815 17.62 75.66 -11.39
N ASN A 816 16.64 74.95 -11.94
CA ASN A 816 15.34 74.76 -11.33
C ASN A 816 15.37 73.51 -10.44
N TRP A 817 15.53 73.75 -9.14
CA TRP A 817 15.60 72.66 -8.16
C TRP A 817 14.29 71.87 -8.06
N GLN A 818 13.14 72.55 -8.14
CA GLN A 818 11.84 71.89 -8.10
C GLN A 818 11.62 70.96 -9.30
N GLN A 819 12.07 71.36 -10.49
CA GLN A 819 12.06 70.51 -11.68
C GLN A 819 13.05 69.34 -11.55
N SER A 820 14.23 69.57 -10.96
CA SER A 820 15.22 68.50 -10.68
C SER A 820 14.65 67.44 -9.74
N LEU A 821 13.93 67.86 -8.69
CA LEU A 821 13.21 66.97 -7.79
C LEU A 821 12.14 66.17 -8.52
N GLN A 822 11.32 66.82 -9.37
CA GLN A 822 10.30 66.10 -10.15
C GLN A 822 10.91 65.04 -11.09
N LEU A 823 12.02 65.37 -11.74
CA LEU A 823 12.75 64.43 -12.61
C LEU A 823 13.36 63.26 -11.82
N ALA A 824 13.72 63.49 -10.56
CA ALA A 824 14.16 62.47 -9.62
C ALA A 824 13.00 61.83 -8.81
N ALA A 825 11.75 61.93 -9.28
CA ALA A 825 10.55 61.39 -8.64
C ALA A 825 10.35 61.89 -7.18
N ASN A 826 10.63 63.17 -6.94
CA ASN A 826 10.62 63.87 -5.66
C ASN A 826 11.60 63.32 -4.60
N LYS A 827 12.62 62.55 -5.01
CA LYS A 827 13.68 62.05 -4.11
C LYS A 827 14.87 63.01 -4.12
N GLU A 828 15.10 63.69 -2.99
CA GLU A 828 16.12 64.74 -2.87
C GLU A 828 17.54 64.20 -2.98
N ASP A 829 17.86 63.09 -2.34
CA ASP A 829 19.19 62.44 -2.42
C ASP A 829 19.57 62.07 -3.87
N LEU A 830 18.59 61.54 -4.62
CA LEU A 830 18.79 61.17 -6.02
C LEU A 830 18.93 62.42 -6.91
N ALA A 831 18.17 63.48 -6.65
CA ALA A 831 18.31 64.75 -7.37
C ALA A 831 19.70 65.36 -7.14
N GLN A 832 20.23 65.28 -5.92
CA GLN A 832 21.59 65.72 -5.58
C GLN A 832 22.65 64.87 -6.28
N ASP A 833 22.51 63.55 -6.27
CA ASP A 833 23.45 62.63 -6.93
C ASP A 833 23.47 62.83 -8.45
N LEU A 834 22.32 63.05 -9.08
CA LEU A 834 22.22 63.33 -10.52
C LEU A 834 22.80 64.70 -10.87
N LEU A 835 22.55 65.72 -10.05
CA LEU A 835 23.16 67.05 -10.20
C LEU A 835 24.69 66.98 -10.06
N LYS A 836 25.18 66.21 -9.09
CA LYS A 836 26.62 66.00 -8.87
C LYS A 836 27.26 65.26 -10.04
N MET A 837 26.64 64.19 -10.54
CA MET A 837 27.14 63.44 -11.69
C MET A 837 27.23 64.30 -12.96
N LEU A 838 26.26 65.20 -13.17
CA LEU A 838 26.27 66.15 -14.28
C LEU A 838 27.42 67.18 -14.13
N VAL A 839 27.61 67.73 -12.93
CA VAL A 839 28.68 68.69 -12.65
C VAL A 839 30.06 68.05 -12.79
N ASP A 840 30.23 66.83 -12.28
CA ASP A 840 31.49 66.09 -12.35
C ASP A 840 31.88 65.73 -13.81
N SER A 841 30.93 65.68 -14.75
CA SER A 841 31.22 65.37 -16.17
C SER A 841 31.67 66.57 -17.00
N PHE A 842 31.38 67.81 -16.58
CA PHE A 842 31.65 69.02 -17.36
C PHE A 842 33.12 69.23 -17.76
N PRO A 843 34.12 69.05 -16.87
CA PRO A 843 35.52 69.32 -17.24
C PRO A 843 36.00 68.39 -18.35
N THR A 844 35.61 67.11 -18.28
CA THR A 844 35.99 66.10 -19.28
C THR A 844 35.29 66.37 -20.61
N GLU A 845 34.02 66.74 -20.57
CA GLU A 845 33.24 67.03 -21.78
C GLU A 845 33.72 68.31 -22.49
N LEU A 846 34.03 69.37 -21.75
CA LEU A 846 34.58 70.60 -22.32
C LEU A 846 35.97 70.40 -22.94
N GLU A 847 36.85 69.63 -22.30
CA GLU A 847 38.16 69.32 -22.85
C GLU A 847 38.06 68.48 -24.12
N GLU A 848 37.18 67.46 -24.12
CA GLU A 848 36.91 66.63 -25.29
C GLU A 848 36.33 67.46 -26.45
N MET A 849 35.36 68.33 -26.18
CA MET A 849 34.79 69.23 -27.20
C MET A 849 35.84 70.19 -27.77
N GLN A 850 36.70 70.77 -26.91
CA GLN A 850 37.76 71.69 -27.37
C GLN A 850 38.74 70.98 -28.31
N GLN A 851 39.19 69.77 -27.94
CA GLN A 851 40.08 68.96 -28.78
C GLN A 851 39.43 68.61 -30.13
N LEU A 852 38.15 68.25 -30.13
CA LEU A 852 37.42 67.91 -31.36
C LEU A 852 37.20 69.12 -32.27
N ILE A 853 37.04 70.32 -31.70
CA ILE A 853 36.96 71.56 -32.48
C ILE A 853 38.33 71.89 -33.09
N GLU A 854 39.44 71.74 -32.36
CA GLU A 854 40.81 71.94 -32.88
C GLU A 854 41.18 70.94 -34.00
N LEU A 855 40.64 69.70 -33.92
CA LEU A 855 40.82 68.66 -34.92
C LEU A 855 39.81 68.75 -36.08
N GLU A 856 38.89 69.72 -36.04
CA GLU A 856 37.78 69.90 -36.99
C GLU A 856 36.87 68.65 -37.16
N ASP A 857 36.78 67.80 -36.13
CA ASP A 857 35.98 66.57 -36.14
C ASP A 857 34.55 66.84 -35.61
N PHE A 858 33.77 67.55 -36.44
CA PHE A 858 32.39 67.93 -36.13
C PHE A 858 31.42 66.75 -35.94
N PRO A 859 31.52 65.62 -36.67
CA PRO A 859 30.67 64.46 -36.40
C PRO A 859 30.87 63.90 -34.99
N GLN A 860 32.12 63.83 -34.52
CA GLN A 860 32.39 63.34 -33.17
C GLN A 860 32.00 64.39 -32.11
N LEU A 861 32.13 65.68 -32.42
CA LEU A 861 31.63 66.78 -31.59
C LEU A 861 30.09 66.70 -31.39
N GLU A 862 29.33 66.36 -32.45
CA GLU A 862 27.87 66.13 -32.37
C GLU A 862 27.54 65.04 -31.34
N HIS A 863 28.34 63.97 -31.27
CA HIS A 863 28.13 62.90 -30.31
C HIS A 863 28.38 63.32 -28.84
N VAL A 864 29.41 64.14 -28.59
CA VAL A 864 29.68 64.66 -27.24
C VAL A 864 28.57 65.64 -26.82
N LEU A 865 28.11 66.51 -27.73
CA LEU A 865 26.99 67.41 -27.48
C LEU A 865 25.67 66.66 -27.22
N HIS A 866 25.37 65.60 -27.99
CA HIS A 866 24.20 64.77 -27.77
C HIS A 866 24.22 64.06 -26.40
N ARG A 867 25.41 63.64 -25.96
CA ARG A 867 25.63 63.02 -24.64
C ARG A 867 25.38 64.02 -23.51
N LEU A 868 25.95 65.22 -23.60
CA LEU A 868 25.72 66.31 -22.64
C LEU A 868 24.24 66.74 -22.63
N TYR A 869 23.62 66.89 -23.80
CA TYR A 869 22.20 67.22 -23.91
C TYR A 869 21.33 66.15 -23.24
N GLY A 870 21.63 64.87 -23.46
CA GLY A 870 20.98 63.76 -22.77
C GLY A 870 21.12 63.84 -21.24
N ALA A 871 22.30 64.20 -20.74
CA ALA A 871 22.56 64.36 -19.31
C ALA A 871 21.72 65.48 -18.68
N THR A 872 21.55 66.62 -19.38
CA THR A 872 20.71 67.75 -18.92
C THR A 872 19.21 67.43 -18.84
N ARG A 873 18.74 66.27 -19.32
CA ARG A 873 17.32 65.88 -19.21
C ARG A 873 16.98 65.18 -17.89
N TYR A 874 18.00 64.81 -17.12
CA TYR A 874 17.85 64.18 -15.80
C TYR A 874 17.92 65.20 -14.66
N VAL A 875 18.35 66.44 -14.94
CA VAL A 875 18.50 67.53 -13.97
C VAL A 875 17.81 68.78 -14.54
N GLY A 876 17.14 69.57 -13.70
CA GLY A 876 16.41 70.77 -14.13
C GLY A 876 17.32 71.95 -14.47
N THR A 877 18.13 71.86 -15.53
CA THR A 877 19.02 72.94 -16.01
C THR A 877 18.54 73.49 -17.36
N PRO A 878 17.45 74.28 -17.40
CA PRO A 878 16.75 74.61 -18.65
C PRO A 878 17.61 75.45 -19.62
N LYS A 879 18.37 76.44 -19.13
CA LYS A 879 19.28 77.23 -19.98
C LYS A 879 20.42 76.40 -20.57
N LEU A 880 21.01 75.49 -19.79
CA LEU A 880 22.06 74.59 -20.27
C LEU A 880 21.52 73.58 -21.29
N GLN A 881 20.32 73.05 -21.06
CA GLN A 881 19.65 72.16 -22.00
C GLN A 881 19.39 72.87 -23.33
N GLN A 882 18.91 74.12 -23.29
CA GLN A 882 18.65 74.90 -24.49
C GLN A 882 19.94 75.19 -25.28
N VAL A 883 20.98 75.71 -24.62
CA VAL A 883 22.24 76.07 -25.30
C VAL A 883 22.94 74.83 -25.87
N THR A 884 22.96 73.71 -25.14
CA THR A 884 23.54 72.45 -25.64
C THR A 884 22.75 71.92 -26.84
N GLY A 885 21.41 71.94 -26.77
CA GLY A 885 20.55 71.50 -27.87
C GLY A 885 20.67 72.37 -29.13
N ASP A 886 20.72 73.69 -28.96
CA ASP A 886 20.93 74.64 -30.08
C ASP A 886 22.31 74.45 -30.71
N PHE A 887 23.33 74.14 -29.91
CA PHE A 887 24.67 73.86 -30.40
C PHE A 887 24.74 72.52 -31.15
N GLU A 888 24.15 71.46 -30.61
CA GLU A 888 24.03 70.16 -31.29
C GLU A 888 23.31 70.31 -32.63
N GLN A 889 22.18 71.02 -32.66
CA GLN A 889 21.40 71.24 -33.87
C GLN A 889 22.20 72.04 -34.92
N PHE A 890 22.98 73.03 -34.49
CA PHE A 890 23.85 73.80 -35.39
C PHE A 890 24.92 72.91 -36.03
N ILE A 891 25.61 72.06 -35.26
CA ILE A 891 26.58 71.09 -35.80
C ILE A 891 25.92 70.11 -36.77
N SER A 892 24.70 69.64 -36.45
CA SER A 892 23.97 68.71 -37.31
C SER A 892 23.59 69.31 -38.68
N THR A 893 23.48 70.65 -38.82
CA THR A 893 23.23 71.30 -40.12
C THR A 893 24.36 71.05 -41.12
N LEU A 894 25.61 71.00 -40.66
CA LEU A 894 26.78 70.72 -41.51
C LEU A 894 26.68 69.32 -42.14
N ARG A 895 26.25 68.33 -41.35
CA ARG A 895 26.05 66.95 -41.79
C ARG A 895 24.88 66.83 -42.78
N LYS A 896 23.77 67.53 -42.52
CA LYS A 896 22.58 67.52 -43.39
C LYS A 896 22.83 68.19 -44.74
N GLU A 897 23.62 69.26 -44.76
CA GLU A 897 23.92 70.02 -45.98
C GLU A 897 25.12 69.48 -46.78
N ARG A 898 25.88 68.50 -46.24
CA ARG A 898 27.06 67.87 -46.87
C ARG A 898 28.11 68.86 -47.41
N ARG A 899 28.23 70.03 -46.78
CA ARG A 899 29.26 71.03 -47.10
C ARG A 899 30.47 70.85 -46.19
N ARG A 900 31.65 71.32 -46.62
CA ARG A 900 32.83 71.43 -45.73
C ARG A 900 32.65 72.65 -44.82
N ALA A 901 33.22 72.61 -43.63
CA ALA A 901 33.18 73.75 -42.72
C ALA A 901 33.95 74.92 -43.35
N ASP A 902 33.27 76.05 -43.55
CA ASP A 902 33.90 77.30 -43.97
C ASP A 902 34.44 78.03 -42.72
N ASP A 903 35.40 78.95 -42.87
CA ASP A 903 36.02 79.67 -41.73
C ASP A 903 34.98 80.35 -40.83
N GLY A 904 33.90 80.90 -41.42
CA GLY A 904 32.80 81.52 -40.66
C GLY A 904 31.91 80.53 -39.90
N PHE A 905 31.89 79.25 -40.29
CA PHE A 905 31.23 78.20 -39.52
C PHE A 905 32.05 77.82 -38.29
N ILE A 906 33.38 77.70 -38.44
CA ILE A 906 34.30 77.40 -37.34
C ILE A 906 34.28 78.52 -36.30
N GLU A 907 34.24 79.78 -36.74
CA GLU A 907 34.13 80.95 -35.86
C GLU A 907 32.82 80.94 -35.06
N GLU A 908 31.71 80.52 -35.68
CA GLU A 908 30.42 80.36 -35.01
C GLU A 908 30.38 79.17 -34.04
N VAL A 909 31.07 78.06 -34.36
CA VAL A 909 31.25 76.92 -33.44
C VAL A 909 32.03 77.34 -32.20
N MET A 910 33.13 78.08 -32.36
CA MET A 910 33.92 78.58 -31.23
C MET A 910 33.09 79.53 -30.36
N ARG A 911 32.29 80.41 -30.96
CA ARG A 911 31.39 81.30 -30.21
C ARG A 911 30.37 80.53 -29.38
N ARG A 912 29.76 79.48 -29.94
CA ARG A 912 28.78 78.63 -29.23
C ARG A 912 29.42 77.75 -28.17
N PHE A 913 30.65 77.32 -28.38
CA PHE A 913 31.44 76.63 -27.37
C PHE A 913 31.78 77.54 -26.19
N ASP A 914 32.17 78.80 -26.45
CA ASP A 914 32.40 79.80 -25.40
C ASP A 914 31.11 80.12 -24.63
N GLU A 915 29.97 80.23 -25.32
CA GLU A 915 28.64 80.42 -24.72
C GLU A 915 28.25 79.23 -23.84
N LEU A 916 28.44 78.00 -24.30
CA LEU A 916 28.20 76.79 -23.52
C LEU A 916 29.09 76.75 -22.26
N GLY A 917 30.38 77.09 -22.39
CA GLY A 917 31.32 77.15 -21.27
C GLY A 917 30.95 78.20 -20.21
N LEU A 918 30.32 79.31 -20.60
CA LEU A 918 29.79 80.29 -19.65
C LEU A 918 28.58 79.76 -18.88
N VAL A 919 27.62 79.13 -19.57
CA VAL A 919 26.42 78.56 -18.94
C VAL A 919 26.76 77.38 -18.02
N ILE A 920 27.73 76.55 -18.39
CA ILE A 920 28.24 75.48 -17.53
C ILE A 920 28.76 76.05 -16.20
N LYS A 921 29.55 77.14 -16.23
CA LYS A 921 30.05 77.80 -15.00
C LYS A 921 28.93 78.38 -14.14
N GLU A 922 27.87 78.90 -14.76
CA GLU A 922 26.68 79.37 -14.03
C GLU A 922 25.97 78.21 -13.31
N VAL A 923 25.83 77.06 -13.98
CA VAL A 923 25.25 75.84 -13.39
C VAL A 923 26.14 75.24 -12.30
N GLU A 924 27.46 75.20 -12.49
CA GLU A 924 28.41 74.76 -11.45
C GLU A 924 28.28 75.64 -10.19
N SER A 925 28.26 76.96 -10.35
CA SER A 925 28.10 77.91 -9.24
C SER A 925 26.76 77.74 -8.50
N ALA A 926 25.67 77.53 -9.24
CA ALA A 926 24.35 77.24 -8.68
C ALA A 926 24.30 75.88 -7.96
N ALA A 927 24.93 74.85 -8.53
CA ALA A 927 24.99 73.52 -7.95
C ALA A 927 25.79 73.49 -6.64
N HIS A 928 26.87 74.25 -6.52
CA HIS A 928 27.64 74.37 -5.29
C HIS A 928 26.82 74.97 -4.12
N GLN A 929 25.77 75.74 -4.38
CA GLN A 929 24.89 76.26 -3.32
C GLN A 929 23.92 75.19 -2.77
N ILE A 930 23.66 74.13 -3.55
CA ILE A 930 22.79 73.01 -3.16
C ILE A 930 23.62 71.83 -2.61
N LEU A 931 24.80 71.57 -3.19
CA LEU A 931 25.66 70.44 -2.83
C LEU A 931 26.52 70.69 -1.55
N VAL A 932 26.54 71.92 -1.01
CA VAL A 932 27.24 72.25 0.24
C VAL A 932 26.26 72.21 1.41
N ILE A 933 26.22 71.06 2.09
CA ILE A 933 25.79 70.97 3.49
C ILE A 933 27.07 71.11 4.34
N PRO A 934 27.18 72.08 5.27
CA PRO A 934 28.30 72.12 6.21
C PRO A 934 28.23 70.89 7.15
N ASP A 935 29.39 70.25 7.35
CA ASP A 935 29.61 69.06 8.21
C ASP A 935 28.79 69.00 9.51
#